data_AF-A0A8J1ZU54-F1
#
_entry.id   AF-A0A8J1ZU54-F1
#
_cell.length_a   1.000
_cell.length_b   1.000
_cell.length_c   1.000
_cell.angle_alpha   90.00
_cell.angle_beta   90.00
_cell.angle_gamma   90.00
#
_symmetry.space_group_name_H-M   'P 1'
#
loop_
_entity.id
_entity.type
_entity.pdbx_description
1 polymer ?
#
loop_
_entity_poly.entity_id
_entity_poly.type
_entity_poly.pdbx_seq_one_letter_code
_entity_poly.pdbx_strand_id
1 'polypeptide(L)'
;MDLLQEMKRAAGPRLTVGLPISYIEKFLIEDHTLSVAIQKAYNMWKGLEPAATYKKSEGQLIQEIQVGWCHLYPEDTRNPYIPLAAKGPWIVTMHGAVLHDNGGYGMLGFGHSPEPVMKAMSEDNVMANIMTPSMPQKHFIDALKAEIGHNRPDGCPYSGFLLMNSGSEGNSVADRLMDIHTGHVMAQPENKSKKVKCLALKGCFHGRTYRPALWTDACHDRYNKANVWSIKQSYEEQYCWICEVNDVSDLERLFAKAKEEHVFLEAMFIESVMGEGNPGVAITPEFYKRARELTLEHDSMLLVDNIQAGIRATGNLSIVDYPGFEKLPGPDFEVYSKAINAGQYPVSCLAMSPRAQSFYKHGVYGNTMTGNPRACAVSTAVLKLLTKEMRKNIVQMGKYAVAKYKELQKEFPDLITNVTGTGLLYAVQLNDSIFQVVAADGAEYWLRQQGLGVIHGGHNALRFTPRFEITKAEIDMQIDMVSAFLKRMNSEKVRMLAPRLQTLTRETTLEGTMLSSDEESLASWTPSDMNKNNAVVASTGQMTAADVEKAMGMGQQQQALSRDDLANAKQTAFQVQLKGHLFDENIINQVLDHIEKSQGQARMLSLRLGESNREASEARLQVFAPMPRKTNLLTELRAVPNCEVVTNVPVAP
;
A
#
# COMPACT_ATOMS: atom_id res chain seq x y z
N MET A 1 26.71 3.09 -16.01
CA MET A 1 25.89 4.28 -16.35
C MET A 1 25.66 4.44 -17.85
N ASP A 2 26.71 4.33 -18.68
CA ASP A 2 26.60 4.53 -20.13
C ASP A 2 25.55 3.66 -20.82
N LEU A 3 25.45 2.38 -20.42
CA LEU A 3 24.43 1.45 -20.92
C LEU A 3 23.00 1.98 -20.72
N LEU A 4 22.70 2.51 -19.53
CA LEU A 4 21.38 3.09 -19.23
C LEU A 4 21.14 4.37 -20.04
N GLN A 5 22.17 5.21 -20.22
CA GLN A 5 22.05 6.44 -21.00
C GLN A 5 21.85 6.16 -22.49
N GLU A 6 22.43 5.09 -23.02
CA GLU A 6 22.16 4.64 -24.38
C GLU A 6 20.70 4.19 -24.54
N MET A 7 20.22 3.32 -23.64
CA MET A 7 18.82 2.85 -23.65
C MET A 7 17.85 4.03 -23.57
N LYS A 8 18.06 4.96 -22.63
CA LYS A 8 17.22 6.15 -22.44
C LYS A 8 17.19 7.08 -23.67
N ARG A 9 18.34 7.27 -24.33
CA ARG A 9 18.45 8.11 -25.54
C ARG A 9 17.77 7.50 -26.76
N ALA A 10 17.80 6.17 -26.86
CA ALA A 10 17.19 5.44 -27.97
C ALA A 10 15.68 5.20 -27.79
N ALA A 11 15.18 5.31 -26.56
CA ALA A 11 13.80 5.04 -26.21
C ALA A 11 12.83 6.19 -26.57
N GLY A 12 11.56 5.84 -26.77
CA GLY A 12 10.46 6.79 -26.97
C GLY A 12 10.06 7.52 -25.69
N PRO A 13 8.93 8.26 -25.71
CA PRO A 13 8.40 8.93 -24.54
C PRO A 13 8.22 7.98 -23.35
N ARG A 14 8.73 8.38 -22.18
CA ARG A 14 8.76 7.57 -20.96
C ARG A 14 7.68 8.03 -20.00
N LEU A 15 6.95 7.09 -19.40
CA LEU A 15 6.08 7.37 -18.25
C LEU A 15 6.86 7.22 -16.95
N THR A 16 7.76 6.25 -16.90
CA THR A 16 8.58 5.94 -15.75
C THR A 16 9.90 6.70 -15.83
N VAL A 17 10.12 7.58 -14.86
CA VAL A 17 11.36 8.33 -14.67
C VAL A 17 12.45 7.42 -14.09
N GLY A 18 12.06 6.60 -13.09
CA GLY A 18 12.96 5.75 -12.33
C GLY A 18 13.75 6.51 -11.25
N LEU A 19 14.57 5.78 -10.52
CA LEU A 19 15.35 6.31 -9.40
C LEU A 19 16.25 7.49 -9.83
N PRO A 20 16.46 8.48 -8.94
CA PRO A 20 17.44 9.54 -9.17
C PRO A 20 18.83 8.98 -9.46
N ILE A 21 19.57 9.67 -10.35
CA ILE A 21 20.91 9.25 -10.79
C ILE A 21 21.87 9.10 -9.60
N SER A 22 21.79 9.98 -8.61
CA SER A 22 22.60 9.93 -7.39
C SER A 22 22.45 8.61 -6.63
N TYR A 23 21.22 8.07 -6.57
CA TYR A 23 20.97 6.77 -5.96
C TYR A 23 21.52 5.63 -6.81
N ILE A 24 21.34 5.69 -8.13
CA ILE A 24 21.87 4.67 -9.05
C ILE A 24 23.40 4.60 -8.93
N GLU A 25 24.09 5.75 -8.92
CA GLU A 25 25.55 5.82 -8.80
C GLU A 25 26.03 5.28 -7.45
N LYS A 26 25.35 5.65 -6.36
CA LYS A 26 25.65 5.13 -5.03
C LYS A 26 25.52 3.61 -4.99
N PHE A 27 24.39 3.05 -5.43
CA PHE A 27 24.13 1.61 -5.34
C PHE A 27 24.91 0.79 -6.37
N LEU A 28 25.40 1.39 -7.46
CA LEU A 28 26.35 0.72 -8.35
C LEU A 28 27.67 0.38 -7.65
N ILE A 29 28.04 1.15 -6.61
CA ILE A 29 29.23 0.92 -5.79
C ILE A 29 28.90 -0.06 -4.65
N GLU A 30 27.76 0.14 -3.99
CA GLU A 30 27.40 -0.59 -2.77
C GLU A 30 26.77 -1.97 -3.04
N ASP A 31 26.11 -2.16 -4.18
CA ASP A 31 25.37 -3.39 -4.51
C ASP A 31 25.65 -3.87 -5.94
N HIS A 32 26.48 -4.90 -6.05
CA HIS A 32 26.82 -5.54 -7.33
C HIS A 32 25.60 -6.09 -8.09
N THR A 33 24.48 -6.36 -7.41
CA THR A 33 23.29 -6.89 -8.08
C THR A 33 22.66 -5.87 -9.04
N LEU A 34 22.82 -4.57 -8.78
CA LEU A 34 22.35 -3.51 -9.67
C LEU A 34 23.11 -3.53 -11.01
N SER A 35 24.43 -3.66 -10.98
CA SER A 35 25.23 -3.71 -12.22
C SER A 35 24.89 -4.95 -13.05
N VAL A 36 24.65 -6.10 -12.39
CA VAL A 36 24.18 -7.33 -13.04
C VAL A 36 22.81 -7.13 -13.68
N ALA A 37 21.86 -6.48 -12.99
CA ALA A 37 20.54 -6.18 -13.55
C ALA A 37 20.64 -5.30 -14.80
N ILE A 38 21.47 -4.25 -14.75
CA ILE A 38 21.70 -3.33 -15.88
C ILE A 38 22.32 -4.07 -17.08
N GLN A 39 23.36 -4.87 -16.85
CA GLN A 39 24.01 -5.60 -17.94
C GLN A 39 23.07 -6.60 -18.61
N LYS A 40 22.28 -7.33 -17.81
CA LYS A 40 21.27 -8.27 -18.33
C LYS A 40 20.20 -7.55 -19.14
N ALA A 41 19.66 -6.46 -18.62
CA ALA A 41 18.65 -5.66 -19.32
C ALA A 41 19.19 -5.10 -20.64
N TYR A 42 20.42 -4.58 -20.64
CA TYR A 42 21.04 -4.06 -21.85
C TYR A 42 21.27 -5.15 -22.91
N ASN A 43 21.74 -6.33 -22.51
CA ASN A 43 21.92 -7.46 -23.43
C ASN A 43 20.59 -7.90 -24.05
N MET A 44 19.53 -7.99 -23.24
CA MET A 44 18.18 -8.28 -23.73
C MET A 44 17.67 -7.17 -24.66
N TRP A 45 17.87 -5.91 -24.29
CA TRP A 45 17.48 -4.74 -25.06
C TRP A 45 18.14 -4.69 -26.44
N LYS A 46 19.43 -5.02 -26.54
CA LYS A 46 20.17 -5.14 -27.81
C LYS A 46 19.64 -6.27 -28.71
N GLY A 47 19.11 -7.33 -28.11
CA GLY A 47 18.51 -8.45 -28.83
C GLY A 47 17.08 -8.22 -29.31
N LEU A 48 16.46 -7.08 -28.97
CA LEU A 48 15.15 -6.72 -29.48
C LEU A 48 15.28 -6.27 -30.95
N GLU A 49 14.53 -6.91 -31.85
CA GLU A 49 14.43 -6.52 -33.27
C GLU A 49 14.04 -5.02 -33.42
N PRO A 50 14.56 -4.28 -34.43
CA PRO A 50 14.78 -2.84 -34.29
C PRO A 50 13.53 -1.95 -34.27
N ALA A 51 13.70 -0.83 -33.56
CA ALA A 51 13.04 0.47 -33.68
C ALA A 51 11.53 0.60 -33.40
N ALA A 52 10.67 -0.36 -33.72
CA ALA A 52 9.23 -0.18 -33.50
C ALA A 52 8.80 -0.40 -32.04
N THR A 53 9.58 -1.17 -31.27
CA THR A 53 9.20 -1.53 -29.89
C THR A 53 9.59 -0.41 -28.92
N TYR A 54 10.86 -0.26 -28.54
CA TYR A 54 11.26 0.71 -27.50
C TYR A 54 11.20 2.19 -27.94
N LYS A 55 11.00 2.53 -29.23
CA LYS A 55 10.78 3.92 -29.67
C LYS A 55 9.34 4.40 -29.50
N LYS A 56 8.37 3.49 -29.31
CA LYS A 56 7.01 3.86 -28.92
C LYS A 56 7.00 4.42 -27.51
N SER A 57 5.94 5.18 -27.19
CA SER A 57 5.74 5.59 -25.81
C SER A 57 5.53 4.37 -24.92
N GLU A 58 6.03 4.43 -23.68
CA GLU A 58 5.90 3.34 -22.72
C GLU A 58 4.43 2.97 -22.47
N GLY A 59 3.52 3.95 -22.43
CA GLY A 59 2.08 3.72 -22.30
C GLY A 59 1.46 2.95 -23.46
N GLN A 60 1.82 3.29 -24.70
CA GLN A 60 1.35 2.54 -25.88
C GLN A 60 1.86 1.09 -25.85
N LEU A 61 3.13 0.88 -25.50
CA LEU A 61 3.68 -0.47 -25.42
C LEU A 61 3.03 -1.31 -24.32
N ILE A 62 2.75 -0.72 -23.16
CA ILE A 62 2.04 -1.44 -22.08
C ILE A 62 0.69 -1.94 -22.59
N GLN A 63 -0.07 -1.08 -23.27
CA GLN A 63 -1.35 -1.46 -23.86
C GLN A 63 -1.18 -2.57 -24.91
N GLU A 64 -0.24 -2.42 -25.84
CA GLU A 64 0.03 -3.41 -26.90
C GLU A 64 0.46 -4.77 -26.35
N ILE A 65 1.39 -4.80 -25.39
CA ILE A 65 1.90 -6.04 -24.77
C ILE A 65 0.81 -6.75 -23.98
N GLN A 66 -0.12 -5.99 -23.38
CA GLN A 66 -1.21 -6.52 -22.57
C GLN A 66 -2.50 -6.76 -23.37
N VAL A 67 -2.50 -6.57 -24.71
CA VAL A 67 -3.64 -6.97 -25.55
C VAL A 67 -3.94 -8.45 -25.33
N GLY A 68 -5.21 -8.77 -25.04
CA GLY A 68 -5.69 -10.12 -24.80
C GLY A 68 -5.64 -10.58 -23.34
N TRP A 69 -5.08 -9.78 -22.43
CA TRP A 69 -5.09 -10.08 -20.99
C TRP A 69 -6.30 -9.49 -20.28
N CYS A 70 -6.99 -10.30 -19.47
CA CYS A 70 -8.01 -9.83 -18.54
C CYS A 70 -7.36 -9.45 -17.21
N HIS A 71 -7.47 -8.19 -16.80
CA HIS A 71 -6.91 -7.72 -15.53
C HIS A 71 -7.97 -7.74 -14.42
N LEU A 72 -7.61 -8.35 -13.28
CA LEU A 72 -8.43 -8.33 -12.05
C LEU A 72 -8.08 -7.14 -11.12
N TYR A 73 -7.20 -6.25 -11.58
CA TYR A 73 -6.70 -5.11 -10.83
C TYR A 73 -7.03 -3.80 -11.58
N PRO A 74 -7.45 -2.75 -10.86
CA PRO A 74 -7.64 -1.41 -11.43
C PRO A 74 -6.40 -0.88 -12.15
N GLU A 75 -6.59 -0.02 -13.14
CA GLU A 75 -5.49 0.44 -14.00
C GLU A 75 -4.40 1.20 -13.25
N ASP A 76 -4.79 2.00 -12.26
CA ASP A 76 -3.93 2.79 -11.37
C ASP A 76 -3.09 1.94 -10.39
N THR A 77 -3.46 0.68 -10.19
CA THR A 77 -2.66 -0.31 -9.44
C THR A 77 -1.75 -1.15 -10.32
N ARG A 78 -1.73 -0.93 -11.65
CA ARG A 78 -0.80 -1.62 -12.56
C ARG A 78 0.56 -0.90 -12.58
N ASN A 79 1.61 -1.64 -12.89
CA ASN A 79 2.95 -1.05 -13.02
C ASN A 79 3.02 -0.18 -14.30
N PRO A 80 3.56 1.05 -14.22
CA PRO A 80 3.64 1.99 -15.35
C PRO A 80 4.84 1.74 -16.28
N TYR A 81 5.39 0.52 -16.29
CA TYR A 81 6.61 0.19 -17.03
C TYR A 81 6.64 -1.27 -17.51
N ILE A 82 7.56 -1.55 -18.43
CA ILE A 82 7.87 -2.90 -18.91
C ILE A 82 9.25 -3.31 -18.37
N PRO A 83 9.34 -4.27 -17.43
CA PRO A 83 10.62 -4.74 -16.93
C PRO A 83 11.34 -5.59 -17.99
N LEU A 84 12.66 -5.40 -18.15
CA LEU A 84 13.49 -6.28 -18.99
C LEU A 84 14.30 -7.28 -18.16
N ALA A 85 14.96 -6.80 -17.11
CA ALA A 85 15.71 -7.67 -16.22
C ALA A 85 15.63 -7.19 -14.77
N ALA A 86 15.86 -8.11 -13.85
CA ALA A 86 15.93 -7.83 -12.43
C ALA A 86 16.96 -8.73 -11.74
N LYS A 87 17.55 -8.23 -10.64
CA LYS A 87 18.46 -8.98 -9.75
C LYS A 87 18.48 -8.30 -8.38
N GLY A 88 18.37 -9.06 -7.31
CA GLY A 88 18.27 -8.49 -5.96
C GLY A 88 17.01 -7.62 -5.85
N PRO A 89 17.08 -6.39 -5.31
CA PRO A 89 15.93 -5.48 -5.26
C PRO A 89 15.73 -4.70 -6.57
N TRP A 90 16.65 -4.81 -7.54
CA TRP A 90 16.70 -3.89 -8.68
C TRP A 90 15.95 -4.43 -9.90
N ILE A 91 15.17 -3.57 -10.53
CA ILE A 91 14.52 -3.80 -11.82
C ILE A 91 15.04 -2.75 -12.81
N VAL A 92 15.32 -3.17 -14.04
CA VAL A 92 15.67 -2.28 -15.15
C VAL A 92 14.64 -2.44 -16.27
N THR A 93 14.04 -1.32 -16.68
CA THR A 93 12.94 -1.31 -17.65
C THR A 93 13.43 -1.24 -19.10
N MET A 94 12.51 -1.48 -20.02
CA MET A 94 12.74 -1.36 -21.46
C MET A 94 13.22 0.03 -21.88
N HIS A 95 12.72 1.09 -21.26
CA HIS A 95 13.12 2.47 -21.51
C HIS A 95 14.29 2.94 -20.63
N GLY A 96 14.98 2.01 -19.97
CA GLY A 96 16.21 2.28 -19.21
C GLY A 96 15.98 2.93 -17.85
N ALA A 97 14.76 2.92 -17.31
CA ALA A 97 14.54 3.32 -15.92
C ALA A 97 15.05 2.23 -14.97
N VAL A 98 15.55 2.63 -13.80
CA VAL A 98 15.94 1.73 -12.72
C VAL A 98 14.93 1.89 -11.59
N LEU A 99 14.49 0.79 -11.02
CA LEU A 99 13.58 0.76 -9.89
C LEU A 99 14.11 -0.13 -8.76
N HIS A 100 13.69 0.20 -7.54
CA HIS A 100 13.86 -0.63 -6.36
C HIS A 100 12.52 -1.25 -5.96
N ASP A 101 12.44 -2.58 -5.92
CA ASP A 101 11.22 -3.32 -5.61
C ASP A 101 11.04 -3.52 -4.10
N ASN A 102 9.95 -2.94 -3.56
CA ASN A 102 9.51 -3.11 -2.17
C ASN A 102 8.07 -3.62 -2.08
N GLY A 103 7.47 -4.04 -3.21
CA GLY A 103 6.04 -4.24 -3.34
C GLY A 103 5.65 -5.62 -3.89
N GLY A 104 6.55 -6.60 -3.91
CA GLY A 104 6.33 -7.94 -4.47
C GLY A 104 5.29 -8.80 -3.74
N TYR A 105 4.24 -8.24 -3.14
CA TYR A 105 3.17 -8.92 -2.40
C TYR A 105 3.68 -9.91 -1.33
N GLY A 106 4.90 -9.69 -0.81
CA GLY A 106 5.59 -10.56 0.14
C GLY A 106 6.31 -11.78 -0.45
N MET A 107 6.25 -12.06 -1.76
CA MET A 107 6.80 -13.28 -2.36
C MET A 107 8.32 -13.26 -2.60
N LEU A 108 8.89 -12.08 -2.83
CA LEU A 108 10.30 -11.93 -3.20
C LEU A 108 11.20 -11.75 -1.97
N GLY A 109 11.17 -12.74 -1.07
CA GLY A 109 11.96 -12.73 0.17
C GLY A 109 13.45 -12.47 -0.06
N PHE A 110 14.09 -13.16 -1.00
CA PHE A 110 15.51 -12.96 -1.34
C PHE A 110 15.72 -12.06 -2.58
N GLY A 111 14.70 -11.28 -2.95
CA GLY A 111 14.71 -10.46 -4.17
C GLY A 111 14.63 -11.28 -5.46
N HIS A 112 14.93 -10.62 -6.58
CA HIS A 112 14.87 -11.17 -7.93
C HIS A 112 16.07 -12.09 -8.23
N SER A 113 15.77 -13.27 -8.78
CA SER A 113 16.75 -14.28 -9.24
C SER A 113 17.87 -14.63 -8.23
N PRO A 114 17.54 -15.10 -7.01
CA PRO A 114 18.53 -15.56 -6.05
C PRO A 114 19.23 -16.83 -6.57
N GLU A 115 20.56 -16.83 -6.59
CA GLU A 115 21.35 -17.84 -7.31
C GLU A 115 21.11 -19.28 -6.84
N PRO A 116 21.06 -19.57 -5.53
CA PRO A 116 20.78 -20.93 -5.06
C PRO A 116 19.41 -21.43 -5.50
N VAL A 117 18.42 -20.54 -5.59
CA VAL A 117 17.06 -20.87 -6.05
C VAL A 117 17.05 -21.08 -7.56
N MET A 118 17.69 -20.20 -8.33
CA MET A 118 17.76 -20.36 -9.79
C MET A 118 18.49 -21.66 -10.16
N LYS A 119 19.55 -22.00 -9.41
CA LYS A 119 20.25 -23.29 -9.55
C LYS A 119 19.30 -24.45 -9.28
N ALA A 120 18.61 -24.46 -8.14
CA ALA A 120 17.65 -25.51 -7.80
C ALA A 120 16.51 -25.64 -8.83
N MET A 121 16.06 -24.52 -9.40
CA MET A 121 15.04 -24.51 -10.45
C MET A 121 15.54 -25.12 -11.77
N SER A 122 16.84 -24.95 -12.08
CA SER A 122 17.48 -25.46 -13.30
C SER A 122 17.92 -26.92 -13.21
N GLU A 123 17.84 -27.57 -12.04
CA GLU A 123 18.21 -28.98 -11.88
C GLU A 123 17.26 -29.92 -12.63
N ASP A 124 17.83 -30.93 -13.29
CA ASP A 124 17.13 -31.97 -14.05
C ASP A 124 16.43 -32.98 -13.11
N ASN A 125 15.38 -32.51 -12.44
CA ASN A 125 14.55 -33.35 -11.58
C ASN A 125 13.61 -34.22 -12.42
N VAL A 126 13.50 -35.51 -12.09
CA VAL A 126 12.42 -36.36 -12.59
C VAL A 126 11.10 -35.77 -12.10
N MET A 127 10.26 -35.30 -13.04
CA MET A 127 8.98 -34.70 -12.69
C MET A 127 7.97 -35.75 -12.25
N ALA A 128 7.36 -35.47 -11.12
CA ALA A 128 6.48 -36.38 -10.39
C ALA A 128 5.45 -35.56 -9.62
N ASN A 129 4.34 -36.19 -9.27
CA ASN A 129 3.42 -35.68 -8.27
C ASN A 129 3.53 -36.51 -7.00
N ILE A 130 2.69 -36.20 -6.00
CA ILE A 130 2.71 -36.85 -4.69
C ILE A 130 2.54 -38.39 -4.73
N MET A 131 2.01 -38.95 -5.83
CA MET A 131 1.87 -40.40 -6.00
C MET A 131 3.20 -41.11 -6.31
N THR A 132 4.23 -40.37 -6.69
CA THR A 132 5.57 -40.90 -6.97
C THR A 132 6.56 -40.35 -5.94
N PRO A 133 7.12 -41.22 -5.06
CA PRO A 133 8.12 -40.79 -4.08
C PRO A 133 9.33 -40.15 -4.74
N SER A 134 9.86 -39.08 -4.15
CA SER A 134 11.06 -38.41 -4.66
C SER A 134 11.94 -37.84 -3.55
N MET A 135 13.25 -37.77 -3.79
CA MET A 135 14.21 -37.19 -2.86
C MET A 135 13.94 -35.70 -2.56
N PRO A 136 13.58 -34.85 -3.55
CA PRO A 136 13.22 -33.46 -3.26
C PRO A 136 12.04 -33.32 -2.29
N GLN A 137 11.01 -34.19 -2.38
CA GLN A 137 9.92 -34.21 -1.39
C GLN A 137 10.45 -34.51 0.02
N LYS A 138 11.27 -35.55 0.18
CA LYS A 138 11.88 -35.91 1.47
C LYS A 138 12.73 -34.77 2.04
N HIS A 139 13.64 -34.21 1.23
CA HIS A 139 14.50 -33.11 1.64
C HIS A 139 13.71 -31.87 2.07
N PHE A 140 12.60 -31.57 1.40
CA PHE A 140 11.78 -30.43 1.76
C PHE A 140 11.04 -30.65 3.09
N ILE A 141 10.50 -31.85 3.32
CA ILE A 141 9.90 -32.19 4.62
C ILE A 141 10.94 -32.14 5.75
N ASP A 142 12.15 -32.63 5.51
CA ASP A 142 13.24 -32.54 6.50
C ASP A 142 13.59 -31.07 6.80
N ALA A 143 13.69 -30.24 5.76
CA ALA A 143 13.94 -28.81 5.92
C ALA A 143 12.81 -28.10 6.68
N LEU A 144 11.54 -28.42 6.42
CA LEU A 144 10.40 -27.89 7.16
C LEU A 144 10.44 -28.30 8.63
N LYS A 145 10.71 -29.56 8.93
CA LYS A 145 10.80 -30.05 10.32
C LYS A 145 12.00 -29.48 11.08
N ALA A 146 13.09 -29.18 10.38
CA ALA A 146 14.24 -28.50 10.96
C ALA A 146 13.99 -27.01 11.17
N GLU A 147 13.20 -26.38 10.30
CA GLU A 147 12.86 -24.96 10.38
C GLU A 147 11.72 -24.67 11.36
N ILE A 148 10.75 -25.56 11.52
CA ILE A 148 9.58 -25.34 12.36
C ILE A 148 9.81 -25.94 13.73
N GLY A 149 9.64 -25.12 14.78
CA GLY A 149 9.82 -25.51 16.17
C GLY A 149 11.30 -25.57 16.59
N HIS A 150 12.21 -24.97 15.83
CA HIS A 150 13.63 -24.94 16.16
C HIS A 150 13.96 -24.09 17.40
N ASN A 151 13.05 -23.20 17.81
CA ASN A 151 13.14 -22.45 19.06
C ASN A 151 12.34 -23.10 20.20
N ARG A 152 11.74 -24.29 19.96
CA ARG A 152 10.94 -25.03 20.95
C ARG A 152 11.73 -26.18 21.56
N PRO A 153 11.50 -26.51 22.84
CA PRO A 153 12.12 -27.68 23.47
C PRO A 153 11.65 -29.00 22.82
N ASP A 154 10.39 -29.06 22.40
CA ASP A 154 9.77 -30.28 21.87
C ASP A 154 9.85 -30.39 20.33
N GLY A 155 10.53 -29.43 19.69
CA GLY A 155 10.69 -29.39 18.24
C GLY A 155 9.40 -29.07 17.47
N CYS A 156 9.33 -29.57 16.23
CA CYS A 156 8.21 -29.35 15.31
C CYS A 156 6.89 -29.96 15.84
N PRO A 157 5.82 -29.16 16.05
CA PRO A 157 4.55 -29.68 16.55
C PRO A 157 3.68 -30.38 15.48
N TYR A 158 4.15 -30.41 14.23
CA TYR A 158 3.39 -30.92 13.09
C TYR A 158 3.81 -32.32 12.67
N SER A 159 2.82 -33.18 12.44
CA SER A 159 3.01 -34.58 12.04
C SER A 159 2.66 -34.83 10.57
N GLY A 160 1.89 -33.93 9.94
CA GLY A 160 1.48 -34.03 8.53
C GLY A 160 1.77 -32.75 7.74
N PHE A 161 2.08 -32.92 6.45
CA PHE A 161 2.31 -31.81 5.52
C PHE A 161 1.65 -32.12 4.17
N LEU A 162 0.97 -31.15 3.57
CA LEU A 162 0.43 -31.21 2.21
C LEU A 162 0.97 -30.04 1.39
N LEU A 163 1.30 -30.29 0.12
CA LEU A 163 1.91 -29.31 -0.77
C LEU A 163 0.98 -28.99 -1.95
N MET A 164 0.63 -27.72 -2.12
CA MET A 164 -0.21 -27.21 -3.22
C MET A 164 0.56 -26.10 -3.95
N ASN A 165 -0.11 -25.27 -4.76
CA ASN A 165 0.57 -24.32 -5.65
C ASN A 165 0.40 -22.86 -5.21
N SER A 166 -0.66 -22.55 -4.46
CA SER A 166 -0.94 -21.18 -3.98
C SER A 166 -1.43 -21.16 -2.53
N GLY A 167 -1.27 -20.02 -1.87
CA GLY A 167 -1.77 -19.83 -0.50
C GLY A 167 -3.28 -20.09 -0.38
N SER A 168 -4.08 -19.60 -1.35
CA SER A 168 -5.53 -19.84 -1.37
C SER A 168 -5.89 -21.32 -1.55
N GLU A 169 -5.13 -22.08 -2.35
CA GLU A 169 -5.28 -23.55 -2.38
C GLU A 169 -4.92 -24.18 -1.03
N GLY A 170 -3.86 -23.67 -0.39
CA GLY A 170 -3.46 -23.97 0.99
C GLY A 170 -4.64 -23.97 1.96
N ASN A 171 -5.25 -22.79 2.08
CA ASN A 171 -6.40 -22.56 2.94
C ASN A 171 -7.63 -23.37 2.50
N SER A 172 -7.86 -23.55 1.20
CA SER A 172 -9.00 -24.35 0.70
C SER A 172 -8.91 -25.83 1.09
N VAL A 173 -7.70 -26.41 1.12
CA VAL A 173 -7.50 -27.79 1.57
C VAL A 173 -7.66 -27.88 3.09
N ALA A 174 -7.15 -26.91 3.84
CA ALA A 174 -7.35 -26.85 5.29
C ALA A 174 -8.84 -26.80 5.64
N ASP A 175 -9.60 -25.90 4.98
CA ASP A 175 -11.05 -25.79 5.12
C ASP A 175 -11.76 -27.12 4.88
N ARG A 176 -11.32 -27.91 3.88
CA ARG A 176 -11.93 -29.21 3.61
C ARG A 176 -11.72 -30.21 4.74
N LEU A 177 -10.55 -30.18 5.38
CA LEU A 177 -10.27 -31.04 6.54
C LEU A 177 -11.06 -30.58 7.77
N MET A 178 -11.23 -29.27 7.95
CA MET A 178 -12.11 -28.71 8.98
C MET A 178 -13.57 -29.09 8.73
N ASP A 179 -14.03 -29.07 7.48
CA ASP A 179 -15.39 -29.46 7.10
C ASP A 179 -15.68 -30.93 7.39
N ILE A 180 -14.68 -31.80 7.18
CA ILE A 180 -14.75 -33.22 7.60
C ILE A 180 -14.89 -33.30 9.13
N HIS A 181 -14.10 -32.53 9.87
CA HIS A 181 -14.22 -32.46 11.33
C HIS A 181 -15.62 -31.97 11.76
N THR A 182 -16.12 -30.89 11.17
CA THR A 182 -17.49 -30.39 11.36
C THR A 182 -18.52 -31.49 11.13
N GLY A 183 -18.38 -32.27 10.05
CA GLY A 183 -19.26 -33.41 9.78
C GLY A 183 -19.31 -34.44 10.92
N HIS A 184 -18.17 -34.72 11.57
CA HIS A 184 -18.13 -35.63 12.73
C HIS A 184 -18.78 -35.01 13.97
N VAL A 185 -18.55 -33.72 14.24
CA VAL A 185 -19.15 -33.00 15.37
C VAL A 185 -20.68 -32.94 15.21
N MET A 186 -21.14 -32.58 14.01
CA MET A 186 -22.56 -32.41 13.70
C MET A 186 -23.34 -33.73 13.62
N ALA A 187 -22.64 -34.86 13.41
CA ALA A 187 -23.26 -36.18 13.47
C ALA A 187 -23.71 -36.58 14.89
N GLN A 188 -23.11 -35.98 15.93
CA GLN A 188 -23.48 -36.22 17.32
C GLN A 188 -24.88 -35.67 17.62
N PRO A 189 -25.78 -36.43 18.26
CA PRO A 189 -27.18 -36.04 18.48
C PRO A 189 -27.38 -34.66 19.11
N GLU A 190 -26.53 -34.28 20.06
CA GLU A 190 -26.53 -33.02 20.80
C GLU A 190 -26.14 -31.81 19.94
N ASN A 191 -25.52 -32.03 18.78
CA ASN A 191 -25.04 -30.96 17.89
C ASN A 191 -25.90 -30.80 16.63
N LYS A 192 -26.83 -31.72 16.32
CA LYS A 192 -27.60 -31.72 15.06
C LYS A 192 -28.40 -30.45 14.78
N SER A 193 -28.81 -29.73 15.81
CA SER A 193 -29.56 -28.47 15.68
C SER A 193 -28.67 -27.23 15.61
N LYS A 194 -27.35 -27.36 15.83
CA LYS A 194 -26.44 -26.23 15.84
C LYS A 194 -26.27 -25.66 14.43
N LYS A 195 -26.09 -24.34 14.36
CA LYS A 195 -25.64 -23.69 13.11
C LYS A 195 -24.13 -23.74 13.02
N VAL A 196 -23.59 -23.93 11.82
CA VAL A 196 -22.13 -23.88 11.60
C VAL A 196 -21.73 -22.48 11.15
N LYS A 197 -20.72 -21.92 11.81
CA LYS A 197 -20.12 -20.62 11.50
C LYS A 197 -18.61 -20.69 11.66
N CYS A 198 -17.88 -19.65 11.30
CA CYS A 198 -16.45 -19.52 11.58
C CYS A 198 -16.10 -18.14 12.16
N LEU A 199 -14.88 -18.00 12.68
CA LEU A 199 -14.32 -16.75 13.17
C LEU A 199 -13.10 -16.34 12.34
N ALA A 200 -12.98 -15.05 12.02
CA ALA A 200 -11.78 -14.47 11.43
C ALA A 200 -11.49 -13.08 12.01
N LEU A 201 -10.29 -12.57 11.79
CA LEU A 201 -9.88 -11.26 12.30
C LEU A 201 -10.35 -10.10 11.40
N LYS A 202 -10.61 -8.94 12.01
CA LYS A 202 -10.91 -7.70 11.28
C LYS A 202 -9.77 -7.33 10.32
N GLY A 203 -10.10 -7.06 9.06
CA GLY A 203 -9.13 -6.75 8.01
C GLY A 203 -8.28 -7.94 7.53
N CYS A 204 -8.65 -9.18 7.85
CA CYS A 204 -7.88 -10.36 7.42
C CYS A 204 -7.95 -10.60 5.91
N PHE A 205 -6.94 -11.27 5.37
CA PHE A 205 -6.93 -11.78 4.00
C PHE A 205 -6.27 -13.14 3.90
N HIS A 206 -7.05 -14.09 3.42
CA HIS A 206 -6.66 -15.49 3.36
C HIS A 206 -6.82 -16.12 1.98
N GLY A 207 -7.21 -15.31 0.99
CA GLY A 207 -7.30 -15.73 -0.39
C GLY A 207 -8.62 -15.42 -1.05
N ARG A 208 -8.74 -15.86 -2.30
CA ARG A 208 -9.90 -15.58 -3.16
C ARG A 208 -10.53 -16.81 -3.80
N THR A 209 -10.07 -18.02 -3.45
CA THR A 209 -10.82 -19.24 -3.76
C THR A 209 -12.09 -19.28 -2.92
N TYR A 210 -13.09 -20.07 -3.34
CA TYR A 210 -14.46 -19.95 -2.85
C TYR A 210 -14.59 -19.89 -1.32
N ARG A 211 -14.11 -20.91 -0.58
CA ARG A 211 -14.19 -20.90 0.90
C ARG A 211 -13.32 -19.82 1.54
N PRO A 212 -12.01 -19.66 1.21
CA PRO A 212 -11.18 -18.56 1.72
C PRO A 212 -11.75 -17.16 1.54
N ALA A 213 -12.50 -16.92 0.46
CA ALA A 213 -13.15 -15.63 0.22
C ALA A 213 -14.31 -15.34 1.20
N LEU A 214 -14.95 -16.37 1.77
CA LEU A 214 -16.07 -16.21 2.72
C LEU A 214 -15.61 -15.68 4.09
N TRP A 215 -14.34 -15.86 4.43
CA TRP A 215 -13.75 -15.48 5.71
C TRP A 215 -12.56 -14.53 5.55
N THR A 216 -12.49 -13.79 4.43
CA THR A 216 -11.51 -12.73 4.15
C THR A 216 -12.17 -11.35 4.25
N ASP A 217 -12.01 -10.66 5.39
CA ASP A 217 -12.65 -9.36 5.65
C ASP A 217 -12.19 -8.24 4.71
N ALA A 218 -10.92 -8.21 4.34
CA ALA A 218 -10.33 -7.13 3.54
C ALA A 218 -10.90 -6.98 2.11
N CYS A 219 -11.64 -7.98 1.61
CA CYS A 219 -12.26 -7.93 0.28
C CYS A 219 -13.80 -7.80 0.31
N HIS A 220 -14.42 -7.76 1.49
CA HIS A 220 -15.88 -7.77 1.64
C HIS A 220 -16.58 -6.69 0.81
N ASP A 221 -16.15 -5.43 0.94
CA ASP A 221 -16.73 -4.30 0.20
C ASP A 221 -16.61 -4.47 -1.32
N ARG A 222 -15.50 -5.04 -1.79
CA ARG A 222 -15.26 -5.28 -3.21
C ARG A 222 -16.21 -6.36 -3.75
N TYR A 223 -16.40 -7.44 -3.00
CA TYR A 223 -17.33 -8.51 -3.38
C TYR A 223 -18.78 -8.05 -3.38
N ASN A 224 -19.17 -7.23 -2.40
CA ASN A 224 -20.52 -6.66 -2.34
C ASN A 224 -20.77 -5.71 -3.53
N LYS A 225 -19.84 -4.78 -3.82
CA LYS A 225 -19.94 -3.86 -4.97
C LYS A 225 -19.97 -4.60 -6.31
N ALA A 226 -19.21 -5.69 -6.44
CA ALA A 226 -19.18 -6.52 -7.65
C ALA A 226 -20.36 -7.51 -7.74
N ASN A 227 -21.24 -7.55 -6.74
CA ASN A 227 -22.40 -8.45 -6.67
C ASN A 227 -22.01 -9.94 -6.80
N VAL A 228 -20.96 -10.37 -6.10
CA VAL A 228 -20.57 -11.80 -6.07
C VAL A 228 -21.57 -12.57 -5.21
N TRP A 229 -22.57 -13.14 -5.87
CA TRP A 229 -23.81 -13.62 -5.25
C TRP A 229 -23.63 -14.55 -4.04
N SER A 230 -22.88 -15.63 -4.19
CA SER A 230 -22.70 -16.63 -3.14
C SER A 230 -21.93 -16.10 -1.92
N ILE A 231 -20.97 -15.19 -2.14
CA ILE A 231 -20.24 -14.52 -1.07
C ILE A 231 -21.18 -13.54 -0.34
N LYS A 232 -21.99 -12.78 -1.08
CA LYS A 232 -22.99 -11.87 -0.51
C LYS A 232 -23.99 -12.60 0.40
N GLN A 233 -24.51 -13.75 -0.04
CA GLN A 233 -25.39 -14.59 0.77
C GLN A 233 -24.72 -15.01 2.09
N SER A 234 -23.45 -15.41 2.03
CA SER A 234 -22.66 -15.78 3.21
C SER A 234 -22.54 -14.64 4.23
N TYR A 235 -22.43 -13.39 3.77
CA TYR A 235 -22.44 -12.22 4.66
C TYR A 235 -23.81 -11.95 5.29
N GLU A 236 -24.89 -12.05 4.51
CA GLU A 236 -26.26 -11.90 5.01
C GLU A 236 -26.58 -12.95 6.09
N GLU A 237 -26.10 -14.18 5.90
CA GLU A 237 -26.22 -15.28 6.87
C GLU A 237 -25.24 -15.16 8.06
N GLN A 238 -24.31 -14.19 7.99
CA GLN A 238 -23.21 -14.00 8.93
C GLN A 238 -22.47 -15.31 9.20
N TYR A 239 -22.09 -16.03 8.13
CA TYR A 239 -21.38 -17.29 8.24
C TYR A 239 -20.01 -17.11 8.91
N CYS A 240 -19.27 -16.06 8.53
CA CYS A 240 -18.04 -15.65 9.22
C CYS A 240 -18.33 -14.51 10.20
N TRP A 241 -17.97 -14.73 11.46
CA TRP A 241 -17.97 -13.70 12.50
C TRP A 241 -16.59 -13.04 12.57
N ILE A 242 -16.57 -11.71 12.69
CA ILE A 242 -15.35 -10.92 12.69
C ILE A 242 -15.01 -10.51 14.12
N CYS A 243 -13.76 -10.77 14.52
CA CYS A 243 -13.18 -10.41 15.80
C CYS A 243 -12.14 -9.30 15.62
N GLU A 244 -12.13 -8.31 16.52
CA GLU A 244 -11.11 -7.26 16.49
C GLU A 244 -9.70 -7.82 16.79
N VAL A 245 -8.70 -7.34 16.05
CA VAL A 245 -7.32 -7.83 16.16
C VAL A 245 -6.78 -7.51 17.56
N ASN A 246 -6.29 -8.53 18.26
CA ASN A 246 -5.75 -8.43 19.63
C ASN A 246 -6.77 -8.01 20.71
N ASP A 247 -8.07 -8.04 20.44
CA ASP A 247 -9.11 -7.78 21.46
C ASP A 247 -9.57 -9.10 22.10
N VAL A 248 -9.02 -9.40 23.28
CA VAL A 248 -9.37 -10.61 24.04
C VAL A 248 -10.82 -10.58 24.52
N SER A 249 -11.35 -9.41 24.89
CA SER A 249 -12.71 -9.29 25.40
C SER A 249 -13.74 -9.53 24.29
N ASP A 250 -13.49 -9.02 23.08
CA ASP A 250 -14.33 -9.28 21.92
C ASP A 250 -14.30 -10.76 21.51
N LEU A 251 -13.11 -11.38 21.55
CA LEU A 251 -12.94 -12.81 21.31
C LEU A 251 -13.78 -13.66 22.29
N GLU A 252 -13.68 -13.39 23.59
CA GLU A 252 -14.46 -14.09 24.62
C GLU A 252 -15.96 -13.88 24.44
N ARG A 253 -16.38 -12.66 24.11
CA ARG A 253 -17.78 -12.33 23.81
C ARG A 253 -18.31 -13.14 22.63
N LEU A 254 -17.52 -13.32 21.56
CA LEU A 254 -17.92 -14.10 20.39
C LEU A 254 -18.07 -15.60 20.68
N PHE A 255 -17.17 -16.18 21.49
CA PHE A 255 -17.32 -17.57 21.94
C PHE A 255 -18.49 -17.75 22.91
N ALA A 256 -18.74 -16.79 23.81
CA ALA A 256 -19.91 -16.79 24.68
C ALA A 256 -21.22 -16.71 23.87
N LYS A 257 -21.25 -15.83 22.86
CA LYS A 257 -22.35 -15.72 21.89
C LYS A 257 -22.57 -17.04 21.14
N ALA A 258 -21.51 -17.72 20.72
CA ALA A 258 -21.64 -19.02 20.03
C ALA A 258 -22.37 -20.05 20.90
N LYS A 259 -22.04 -20.08 22.19
CA LYS A 259 -22.71 -20.95 23.17
C LYS A 259 -24.18 -20.58 23.35
N GLU A 260 -24.50 -19.30 23.50
CA GLU A 260 -25.86 -18.79 23.68
C GLU A 260 -26.74 -19.06 22.45
N GLU A 261 -26.21 -18.83 21.26
CA GLU A 261 -26.96 -18.99 19.99
C GLU A 261 -26.94 -20.43 19.44
N HIS A 262 -26.42 -21.39 20.20
CA HIS A 262 -26.24 -22.78 19.76
C HIS A 262 -25.51 -22.88 18.41
N VAL A 263 -24.42 -22.14 18.27
CA VAL A 263 -23.55 -22.13 17.10
C VAL A 263 -22.33 -23.02 17.35
N PHE A 264 -22.00 -23.86 16.39
CA PHE A 264 -20.69 -24.49 16.30
C PHE A 264 -19.78 -23.66 15.39
N LEU A 265 -18.79 -23.02 15.99
CA LEU A 265 -17.67 -22.42 15.28
C LEU A 265 -16.73 -23.52 14.76
N GLU A 266 -16.71 -23.76 13.45
CA GLU A 266 -15.87 -24.83 12.89
C GLU A 266 -14.37 -24.50 12.99
N ALA A 267 -14.03 -23.22 12.84
CA ALA A 267 -12.66 -22.76 12.86
C ALA A 267 -12.53 -21.29 13.26
N MET A 268 -11.34 -20.94 13.75
CA MET A 268 -10.83 -19.59 13.84
C MET A 268 -9.63 -19.42 12.90
N PHE A 269 -9.67 -18.38 12.08
CA PHE A 269 -8.62 -18.04 11.12
C PHE A 269 -7.87 -16.78 11.56
N ILE A 270 -6.55 -16.87 11.63
CA ILE A 270 -5.68 -15.79 12.11
C ILE A 270 -4.48 -15.64 11.18
N GLU A 271 -4.13 -14.41 10.79
CA GLU A 271 -2.77 -14.12 10.27
C GLU A 271 -1.83 -13.86 11.45
N SER A 272 -0.61 -14.42 11.45
CA SER A 272 0.35 -14.12 12.55
C SER A 272 0.76 -12.65 12.58
N VAL A 273 0.89 -12.06 11.39
CA VAL A 273 1.00 -10.63 11.15
C VAL A 273 0.09 -10.30 9.99
N MET A 274 -0.86 -9.41 10.23
CA MET A 274 -1.85 -8.98 9.25
C MET A 274 -1.16 -8.39 8.01
N GLY A 275 -1.55 -8.88 6.84
CA GLY A 275 -0.87 -8.60 5.58
C GLY A 275 -1.55 -7.56 4.70
N GLU A 276 -2.78 -7.85 4.27
CA GLU A 276 -3.52 -6.99 3.33
C GLU A 276 -4.29 -5.88 4.04
N GLY A 277 -5.24 -6.19 4.93
CA GLY A 277 -6.17 -5.18 5.46
C GLY A 277 -5.65 -4.40 6.67
N ASN A 278 -4.70 -4.92 7.44
CA ASN A 278 -4.06 -4.22 8.56
C ASN A 278 -2.52 -4.40 8.54
N PRO A 279 -1.82 -3.96 7.49
CA PRO A 279 -0.45 -4.40 7.21
C PRO A 279 0.53 -4.17 8.38
N GLY A 280 1.26 -5.22 8.75
CA GLY A 280 2.34 -5.14 9.74
C GLY A 280 1.89 -5.21 11.21
N VAL A 281 0.59 -5.34 11.48
CA VAL A 281 0.06 -5.55 12.83
C VAL A 281 0.20 -7.02 13.21
N ALA A 282 1.05 -7.33 14.19
CA ALA A 282 1.23 -8.68 14.71
C ALA A 282 0.16 -9.06 15.74
N ILE A 283 -0.20 -10.34 15.78
CA ILE A 283 -0.97 -10.87 16.92
C ILE A 283 -0.08 -10.97 18.15
N THR A 284 -0.67 -10.76 19.33
CA THR A 284 0.03 -10.87 20.61
C THR A 284 0.01 -12.30 21.13
N PRO A 285 1.03 -12.72 21.92
CA PRO A 285 1.02 -14.01 22.60
C PRO A 285 -0.20 -14.19 23.52
N GLU A 286 -0.67 -13.12 24.16
CA GLU A 286 -1.84 -13.13 25.04
C GLU A 286 -3.11 -13.47 24.26
N PHE A 287 -3.37 -12.73 23.17
CA PHE A 287 -4.53 -12.97 22.31
C PHE A 287 -4.50 -14.38 21.71
N TYR A 288 -3.36 -14.80 21.16
CA TYR A 288 -3.21 -16.14 20.58
C TYR A 288 -3.42 -17.24 21.63
N LYS A 289 -2.84 -17.08 22.83
CA LYS A 289 -3.02 -18.04 23.92
C LYS A 289 -4.51 -18.21 24.23
N ARG A 290 -5.24 -17.10 24.38
CA ARG A 290 -6.67 -17.15 24.69
C ARG A 290 -7.50 -17.72 23.53
N ALA A 291 -7.17 -17.36 22.30
CA ALA A 291 -7.76 -17.99 21.11
C ALA A 291 -7.53 -19.51 21.08
N ARG A 292 -6.34 -19.97 21.44
CA ARG A 292 -6.05 -21.41 21.49
C ARG A 292 -6.84 -22.12 22.58
N GLU A 293 -6.96 -21.52 23.76
CA GLU A 293 -7.78 -22.07 24.86
C GLU A 293 -9.25 -22.19 24.44
N LEU A 294 -9.84 -21.10 23.94
CA LEU A 294 -11.25 -21.07 23.53
C LEU A 294 -11.55 -22.02 22.36
N THR A 295 -10.66 -22.10 21.37
CA THR A 295 -10.84 -23.06 20.26
C THR A 295 -10.77 -24.51 20.73
N LEU A 296 -9.89 -24.84 21.68
CA LEU A 296 -9.84 -26.19 22.26
C LEU A 296 -11.09 -26.48 23.11
N GLU A 297 -11.51 -25.56 23.97
CA GLU A 297 -12.71 -25.71 24.82
C GLU A 297 -13.99 -25.89 23.98
N HIS A 298 -14.09 -25.20 22.86
CA HIS A 298 -15.24 -25.24 21.95
C HIS A 298 -15.17 -26.39 20.92
N ASP A 299 -14.08 -27.16 20.91
CA ASP A 299 -13.75 -28.14 19.86
C ASP A 299 -13.68 -27.51 18.45
N SER A 300 -13.30 -26.24 18.35
CA SER A 300 -12.99 -25.59 17.06
C SER A 300 -11.58 -25.92 16.58
N MET A 301 -11.35 -25.76 15.27
CA MET A 301 -10.02 -25.77 14.69
C MET A 301 -9.38 -24.37 14.73
N LEU A 302 -8.07 -24.29 14.92
CA LEU A 302 -7.30 -23.05 14.79
C LEU A 302 -6.37 -23.14 13.58
N LEU A 303 -6.50 -22.21 12.64
CA LEU A 303 -5.58 -22.03 11.52
C LEU A 303 -4.83 -20.71 11.65
N VAL A 304 -3.51 -20.81 11.58
CA VAL A 304 -2.63 -19.64 11.43
C VAL A 304 -2.14 -19.55 9.99
N ASP A 305 -2.51 -18.47 9.33
CA ASP A 305 -2.06 -18.12 7.99
C ASP A 305 -0.72 -17.38 8.09
N ASN A 306 0.34 -18.06 7.66
CA ASN A 306 1.70 -17.54 7.58
C ASN A 306 2.14 -17.36 6.12
N ILE A 307 1.20 -17.23 5.18
CA ILE A 307 1.49 -17.10 3.76
C ILE A 307 2.33 -15.84 3.49
N GLN A 308 1.98 -14.69 4.07
CA GLN A 308 2.73 -13.43 3.86
C GLN A 308 3.73 -13.13 4.97
N ALA A 309 3.39 -13.45 6.22
CA ALA A 309 4.19 -13.14 7.40
C ALA A 309 5.35 -14.12 7.65
N GLY A 310 5.20 -15.37 7.21
CA GLY A 310 6.21 -16.42 7.38
C GLY A 310 7.58 -15.96 6.90
N ILE A 311 8.61 -16.16 7.74
CA ILE A 311 9.98 -15.64 7.63
C ILE A 311 10.06 -14.11 7.79
N ARG A 312 9.19 -13.36 7.13
CA ARG A 312 9.26 -11.89 6.99
C ARG A 312 9.10 -11.11 8.30
N ALA A 313 8.30 -11.62 9.24
CA ALA A 313 7.99 -10.91 10.47
C ALA A 313 9.12 -10.97 11.50
N THR A 314 9.68 -12.15 11.73
CA THR A 314 10.63 -12.42 12.84
C THR A 314 11.90 -13.13 12.38
N GLY A 315 12.02 -13.41 11.09
CA GLY A 315 13.02 -14.34 10.55
C GLY A 315 12.57 -15.80 10.59
N ASN A 316 11.48 -16.14 11.29
CA ASN A 316 11.03 -17.51 11.49
C ASN A 316 9.84 -17.85 10.58
N LEU A 317 9.82 -19.08 10.04
CA LEU A 317 8.74 -19.53 9.16
C LEU A 317 7.39 -19.66 9.89
N SER A 318 7.41 -20.28 11.08
CA SER A 318 6.21 -20.62 11.85
C SER A 318 6.01 -19.71 13.05
N ILE A 319 4.74 -19.46 13.40
CA ILE A 319 4.40 -18.67 14.59
C ILE A 319 4.90 -19.32 15.87
N VAL A 320 5.04 -20.65 15.90
CA VAL A 320 5.46 -21.38 17.11
C VAL A 320 6.93 -21.14 17.48
N ASP A 321 7.69 -20.46 16.62
CA ASP A 321 9.06 -20.01 16.84
C ASP A 321 9.16 -18.49 17.09
N TYR A 322 8.03 -17.77 17.14
CA TYR A 322 8.04 -16.31 17.34
C TYR A 322 8.31 -16.00 18.82
N PRO A 323 8.99 -14.87 19.13
CA PRO A 323 9.22 -14.44 20.49
C PRO A 323 7.92 -14.37 21.32
N GLY A 324 7.85 -15.17 22.38
CA GLY A 324 6.69 -15.27 23.28
C GLY A 324 5.71 -16.40 22.94
N PHE A 325 5.86 -17.06 21.79
CA PHE A 325 4.99 -18.15 21.34
C PHE A 325 5.60 -19.54 21.52
N GLU A 326 6.91 -19.63 21.81
CA GLU A 326 7.67 -20.89 21.83
C GLU A 326 7.17 -21.88 22.88
N LYS A 327 6.51 -21.37 23.91
CA LYS A 327 5.91 -22.16 25.01
C LYS A 327 4.40 -22.36 24.86
N LEU A 328 3.77 -21.76 23.85
CA LEU A 328 2.34 -21.89 23.61
C LEU A 328 2.07 -23.15 22.76
N PRO A 329 0.89 -23.78 22.89
CA PRO A 329 0.50 -24.86 22.00
C PRO A 329 0.44 -24.39 20.55
N GLY A 330 0.94 -25.21 19.61
CA GLY A 330 0.80 -24.93 18.18
C GLY A 330 -0.67 -24.96 17.74
N PRO A 331 -1.00 -24.25 16.64
CA PRO A 331 -2.33 -24.29 16.06
C PRO A 331 -2.58 -25.66 15.40
N ASP A 332 -3.85 -25.94 15.05
CA ASP A 332 -4.17 -27.18 14.37
C ASP A 332 -3.59 -27.20 12.94
N PHE A 333 -3.60 -26.03 12.28
CA PHE A 333 -3.07 -25.82 10.94
C PHE A 333 -2.16 -24.59 10.88
N GLU A 334 -1.09 -24.69 10.08
CA GLU A 334 -0.36 -23.52 9.56
C GLU A 334 -0.22 -23.59 8.04
N VAL A 335 -0.32 -22.44 7.37
CA VAL A 335 -0.17 -22.35 5.92
C VAL A 335 0.97 -21.44 5.52
N TYR A 336 1.84 -21.93 4.63
CA TYR A 336 3.02 -21.22 4.13
C TYR A 336 2.97 -21.12 2.60
N SER A 337 3.38 -19.98 2.03
CA SER A 337 3.55 -19.79 0.58
C SER A 337 4.46 -18.57 0.34
N LYS A 338 4.31 -17.86 -0.78
CA LYS A 338 5.04 -16.63 -1.12
C LYS A 338 6.55 -16.75 -0.89
N ALA A 339 7.09 -16.27 0.23
CA ALA A 339 8.53 -16.27 0.49
C ALA A 339 9.20 -17.64 0.26
N ILE A 340 8.55 -18.75 0.62
CA ILE A 340 9.11 -20.10 0.44
C ILE A 340 9.24 -20.51 -1.04
N ASN A 341 8.51 -19.88 -1.96
CA ASN A 341 8.67 -20.10 -3.40
C ASN A 341 9.58 -19.09 -4.10
N ALA A 342 10.07 -18.07 -3.37
CA ALA A 342 10.90 -16.97 -3.88
C ALA A 342 10.31 -16.21 -5.10
N GLY A 343 9.00 -16.32 -5.33
CA GLY A 343 8.35 -15.85 -6.55
C GLY A 343 8.81 -16.54 -7.83
N GLN A 344 9.55 -17.65 -7.75
CA GLN A 344 10.15 -18.35 -8.90
C GLN A 344 9.34 -19.58 -9.32
N TYR A 345 8.79 -20.35 -8.38
CA TYR A 345 8.05 -21.56 -8.70
C TYR A 345 6.88 -21.80 -7.73
N PRO A 346 5.61 -21.78 -8.17
CA PRO A 346 4.45 -21.85 -7.28
C PRO A 346 4.50 -23.01 -6.28
N VAL A 347 4.33 -22.70 -5.00
CA VAL A 347 4.15 -23.68 -3.93
C VAL A 347 3.40 -23.06 -2.76
N SER A 348 2.61 -23.88 -2.08
CA SER A 348 2.18 -23.66 -0.71
C SER A 348 2.29 -24.95 0.09
N CYS A 349 2.39 -24.82 1.41
CA CYS A 349 2.48 -25.93 2.33
C CYS A 349 1.44 -25.75 3.43
N LEU A 350 0.61 -26.76 3.64
CA LEU A 350 -0.28 -26.90 4.80
C LEU A 350 0.38 -27.84 5.80
N ALA A 351 0.79 -27.33 6.95
CA ALA A 351 1.27 -28.11 8.07
C ALA A 351 0.12 -28.42 9.03
N MET A 352 0.07 -29.66 9.52
CA MET A 352 -1.04 -30.20 10.32
C MET A 352 -0.52 -30.81 11.60
N SER A 353 -1.14 -30.41 12.71
CA SER A 353 -0.94 -31.06 14.02
C SER A 353 -1.47 -32.50 13.99
N PRO A 354 -1.14 -33.34 14.98
CA PRO A 354 -1.74 -34.68 15.09
C PRO A 354 -3.27 -34.66 15.11
N ARG A 355 -3.88 -33.68 15.80
CA ARG A 355 -5.35 -33.50 15.84
C ARG A 355 -5.90 -33.21 14.44
N ALA A 356 -5.37 -32.21 13.75
CA ALA A 356 -5.77 -31.88 12.38
C ALA A 356 -5.58 -33.05 11.40
N GLN A 357 -4.43 -33.73 11.49
CA GLN A 357 -4.10 -34.84 10.60
C GLN A 357 -5.06 -36.03 10.74
N SER A 358 -5.67 -36.24 11.92
CA SER A 358 -6.65 -37.32 12.11
C SER A 358 -7.92 -37.18 11.24
N PHE A 359 -8.20 -35.98 10.72
CA PHE A 359 -9.32 -35.70 9.80
C PHE A 359 -8.93 -35.81 8.33
N TYR A 360 -7.66 -36.11 8.03
CA TYR A 360 -7.23 -36.44 6.69
C TYR A 360 -7.97 -37.68 6.16
N LYS A 361 -8.48 -37.60 4.93
CA LYS A 361 -9.17 -38.72 4.25
C LYS A 361 -8.65 -38.86 2.83
N HIS A 362 -8.39 -40.10 2.40
CA HIS A 362 -8.03 -40.37 1.01
C HIS A 362 -9.20 -40.07 0.07
N GLY A 363 -8.91 -39.48 -1.10
CA GLY A 363 -9.90 -39.23 -2.15
C GLY A 363 -10.70 -37.92 -2.07
N VAL A 364 -10.63 -37.18 -0.96
CA VAL A 364 -11.39 -35.91 -0.78
C VAL A 364 -10.73 -34.69 -1.44
N TYR A 365 -9.46 -34.82 -1.83
CA TYR A 365 -8.70 -33.82 -2.58
C TYR A 365 -7.65 -34.51 -3.46
N GLY A 366 -7.40 -33.93 -4.63
CA GLY A 366 -6.33 -34.33 -5.54
C GLY A 366 -5.98 -33.17 -6.47
N ASN A 367 -4.70 -33.00 -6.75
CA ASN A 367 -4.19 -32.02 -7.70
C ASN A 367 -2.94 -32.59 -8.38
N THR A 368 -2.85 -32.41 -9.70
CA THR A 368 -1.79 -32.94 -10.56
C THR A 368 -0.39 -32.51 -10.12
N MET A 369 -0.23 -31.29 -9.60
CA MET A 369 1.05 -30.68 -9.25
C MET A 369 1.40 -30.79 -7.76
N THR A 370 0.55 -31.41 -6.94
CA THR A 370 0.78 -31.64 -5.51
C THR A 370 2.12 -32.34 -5.31
N GLY A 371 2.99 -31.74 -4.49
CA GLY A 371 4.29 -32.32 -4.14
C GLY A 371 5.29 -32.40 -5.30
N ASN A 372 5.16 -31.56 -6.32
CA ASN A 372 6.10 -31.53 -7.44
C ASN A 372 7.58 -31.37 -6.96
N PRO A 373 8.51 -32.25 -7.36
CA PRO A 373 9.92 -32.17 -7.00
C PRO A 373 10.60 -30.82 -7.24
N ARG A 374 10.25 -30.09 -8.32
CA ARG A 374 10.85 -28.77 -8.59
C ARG A 374 10.45 -27.72 -7.55
N ALA A 375 9.18 -27.71 -7.16
CA ALA A 375 8.67 -26.85 -6.09
C ALA A 375 9.36 -27.15 -4.75
N CYS A 376 9.53 -28.45 -4.43
CA CYS A 376 10.22 -28.90 -3.23
C CYS A 376 11.70 -28.47 -3.22
N ALA A 377 12.42 -28.61 -4.34
CA ALA A 377 13.82 -28.23 -4.47
C ALA A 377 14.02 -26.72 -4.30
N VAL A 378 13.19 -25.91 -4.98
CA VAL A 378 13.17 -24.44 -4.83
C VAL A 378 12.93 -24.04 -3.38
N SER A 379 11.92 -24.62 -2.74
CA SER A 379 11.57 -24.27 -1.35
C SER A 379 12.65 -24.68 -0.37
N THR A 380 13.27 -25.85 -0.58
CA THR A 380 14.43 -26.31 0.21
C THR A 380 15.60 -25.34 0.08
N ALA A 381 15.88 -24.84 -1.12
CA ALA A 381 16.95 -23.85 -1.34
C ALA A 381 16.66 -22.54 -0.61
N VAL A 382 15.40 -22.08 -0.59
CA VAL A 382 14.99 -20.89 0.17
C VAL A 382 15.24 -21.09 1.67
N LEU A 383 14.78 -22.20 2.26
CA LEU A 383 14.96 -22.44 3.70
C LEU A 383 16.44 -22.51 4.10
N LYS A 384 17.29 -23.07 3.24
CA LYS A 384 18.75 -23.12 3.47
C LYS A 384 19.42 -21.74 3.47
N LEU A 385 18.80 -20.71 2.90
CA LEU A 385 19.34 -19.34 2.92
C LEU A 385 19.04 -18.59 4.23
N LEU A 386 18.22 -19.15 5.11
CA LEU A 386 17.82 -18.52 6.37
C LEU A 386 18.87 -18.65 7.47
N THR A 387 19.97 -17.91 7.35
CA THR A 387 21.03 -17.84 8.36
C THR A 387 20.58 -17.05 9.59
N LYS A 388 21.33 -17.17 10.70
CA LYS A 388 21.09 -16.38 11.92
C LYS A 388 21.22 -14.88 11.66
N GLU A 389 22.18 -14.49 10.82
CA GLU A 389 22.43 -13.12 10.40
C GLU A 389 21.25 -12.58 9.58
N MET A 390 20.70 -13.39 8.68
CA MET A 390 19.52 -13.03 7.88
C MET A 390 18.31 -12.73 8.77
N ARG A 391 18.02 -13.62 9.73
CA ARG A 391 16.91 -13.44 10.69
C ARG A 391 17.06 -12.17 11.52
N LYS A 392 18.28 -11.90 11.99
CA LYS A 392 18.60 -10.65 12.69
C LYS A 392 18.39 -9.44 11.80
N ASN A 393 18.81 -9.49 10.54
CA ASN A 393 18.65 -8.39 9.59
C ASN A 393 17.16 -8.06 9.39
N ILE A 394 16.32 -9.07 9.16
CA ILE A 394 14.86 -8.92 9.00
C ILE A 394 14.26 -8.12 10.17
N VAL A 395 14.57 -8.52 11.41
CA VAL A 395 14.03 -7.85 12.60
C VAL A 395 14.62 -6.45 12.78
N GLN A 396 15.92 -6.28 12.59
CA GLN A 396 16.60 -5.01 12.80
C GLN A 396 16.19 -3.96 11.77
N MET A 397 16.13 -4.33 10.49
CA MET A 397 15.76 -3.44 9.41
C MET A 397 14.28 -3.08 9.45
N GLY A 398 13.41 -4.01 9.86
CA GLY A 398 12.01 -3.70 10.15
C GLY A 398 11.84 -2.62 11.23
N LYS A 399 12.54 -2.79 12.37
CA LYS A 399 12.55 -1.79 13.44
C LYS A 399 13.11 -0.44 12.97
N TYR A 400 14.18 -0.46 12.18
CA TYR A 400 14.77 0.75 11.61
C TYR A 400 13.78 1.48 10.69
N ALA A 401 13.16 0.79 9.74
CA ALA A 401 12.17 1.37 8.83
C ALA A 401 10.99 2.00 9.58
N VAL A 402 10.39 1.27 10.54
CA VAL A 402 9.29 1.81 11.35
C VAL A 402 9.72 3.04 12.14
N ALA A 403 10.93 3.06 12.71
CA ALA A 403 11.44 4.23 13.43
C ALA A 403 11.60 5.44 12.49
N LYS A 404 12.19 5.25 11.31
CA LYS A 404 12.36 6.31 10.31
C LYS A 404 11.04 6.85 9.78
N TYR A 405 10.05 5.99 9.51
CA TYR A 405 8.72 6.43 9.10
C TYR A 405 7.97 7.13 10.24
N LYS A 406 8.19 6.78 11.50
CA LYS A 406 7.66 7.53 12.65
C LYS A 406 8.32 8.91 12.80
N GLU A 407 9.59 9.06 12.44
CA GLU A 407 10.23 10.37 12.33
C GLU A 407 9.55 11.18 11.22
N LEU A 408 9.36 10.59 10.04
CA LEU A 408 8.65 11.23 8.92
C LEU A 408 7.20 11.58 9.29
N GLN A 409 6.51 10.74 10.07
CA GLN A 409 5.18 11.04 10.59
C GLN A 409 5.20 12.29 11.49
N LYS A 410 6.21 12.46 12.34
CA LYS A 410 6.37 13.68 13.14
C LYS A 410 6.67 14.90 12.27
N GLU A 411 7.20 14.71 11.07
CA GLU A 411 7.42 15.76 10.07
C GLU A 411 6.19 16.05 9.20
N PHE A 412 5.22 15.12 9.12
CA PHE A 412 3.99 15.27 8.32
C PHE A 412 2.78 14.63 9.05
N PRO A 413 2.40 15.09 10.25
CA PRO A 413 1.41 14.45 11.11
C PRO A 413 0.01 14.49 10.52
N ASP A 414 -0.30 15.50 9.71
CA ASP A 414 -1.60 15.63 9.06
C ASP A 414 -1.72 14.73 7.82
N LEU A 415 -0.59 14.30 7.25
CA LEU A 415 -0.54 13.48 6.04
C LEU A 415 -0.34 11.99 6.35
N ILE A 416 0.40 11.66 7.41
CA ILE A 416 0.66 10.29 7.85
C ILE A 416 -0.13 10.01 9.15
N THR A 417 -1.23 9.28 9.02
CA THR A 417 -2.12 9.00 10.16
C THR A 417 -1.61 7.86 11.03
N ASN A 418 -0.88 6.90 10.45
CA ASN A 418 -0.36 5.76 11.20
C ASN A 418 0.89 5.15 10.56
N VAL A 419 1.74 4.53 11.38
CA VAL A 419 2.90 3.74 10.95
C VAL A 419 2.92 2.43 11.72
N THR A 420 2.73 1.33 11.01
CA THR A 420 2.70 -0.03 11.56
C THR A 420 3.81 -0.89 10.95
N GLY A 421 4.25 -1.92 11.66
CA GLY A 421 5.21 -2.84 11.10
C GLY A 421 5.75 -3.89 12.06
N THR A 422 5.94 -5.09 11.53
CA THR A 422 6.60 -6.21 12.21
C THR A 422 7.57 -6.86 11.24
N GLY A 423 8.87 -6.81 11.55
CA GLY A 423 9.92 -7.22 10.61
C GLY A 423 9.84 -6.45 9.29
N LEU A 424 10.06 -7.14 8.18
CA LEU A 424 10.03 -6.56 6.84
C LEU A 424 8.64 -6.61 6.19
N LEU A 425 7.62 -6.38 7.00
CA LEU A 425 6.24 -6.10 6.63
C LEU A 425 5.80 -4.87 7.42
N TYR A 426 5.86 -3.71 6.79
CA TYR A 426 5.52 -2.42 7.41
C TYR A 426 4.71 -1.56 6.45
N ALA A 427 3.96 -0.62 7.01
CA ALA A 427 3.12 0.28 6.25
C ALA A 427 3.05 1.69 6.81
N VAL A 428 2.77 2.62 5.91
CA VAL A 428 2.62 4.05 6.17
C VAL A 428 1.22 4.43 5.72
N GLN A 429 0.33 4.63 6.68
CA GLN A 429 -1.04 5.03 6.40
C GLN A 429 -1.11 6.53 6.14
N LEU A 430 -1.74 6.86 5.03
CA LEU A 430 -1.90 8.21 4.55
C LEU A 430 -3.31 8.69 4.84
N ASN A 431 -3.45 10.00 5.06
CA ASN A 431 -4.74 10.63 5.29
C ASN A 431 -5.58 10.60 3.99
N ASP A 432 -6.61 9.77 3.98
CA ASP A 432 -7.51 9.52 2.84
C ASP A 432 -8.39 10.72 2.47
N SER A 433 -8.70 11.58 3.44
CA SER A 433 -9.37 12.85 3.20
C SER A 433 -8.50 13.85 2.43
N ILE A 434 -7.19 13.61 2.39
CA ILE A 434 -6.20 14.52 1.79
C ILE A 434 -5.71 13.96 0.45
N PHE A 435 -5.36 12.67 0.38
CA PHE A 435 -5.02 12.02 -0.89
C PHE A 435 -5.21 10.51 -0.82
N GLN A 436 -5.46 9.93 -2.00
CA GLN A 436 -5.64 8.50 -2.17
C GLN A 436 -4.30 7.83 -2.53
N VAL A 437 -4.02 6.67 -1.92
CA VAL A 437 -2.88 5.83 -2.29
C VAL A 437 -3.12 5.21 -3.68
N VAL A 438 -4.36 4.76 -3.93
CA VAL A 438 -4.79 4.16 -5.20
C VAL A 438 -5.65 5.17 -5.96
N ALA A 439 -5.00 5.86 -6.89
CA ALA A 439 -5.60 6.75 -7.87
C ALA A 439 -4.58 6.98 -9.01
N ALA A 440 -5.02 7.53 -10.14
CA ALA A 440 -4.13 7.82 -11.28
C ALA A 440 -3.00 8.81 -10.92
N ASP A 441 -3.22 9.70 -9.95
CA ASP A 441 -2.25 10.63 -9.37
C ASP A 441 -1.86 10.25 -7.92
N GLY A 442 -2.29 9.06 -7.47
CA GLY A 442 -2.10 8.57 -6.12
C GLY A 442 -0.67 8.16 -5.80
N ALA A 443 -0.42 7.96 -4.50
CA ALA A 443 0.93 7.70 -3.98
C ALA A 443 1.57 6.45 -4.59
N GLU A 444 0.83 5.35 -4.73
CA GLU A 444 1.37 4.08 -5.25
C GLU A 444 1.83 4.23 -6.70
N TYR A 445 0.98 4.80 -7.56
CA TYR A 445 1.27 4.97 -8.97
C TYR A 445 2.46 5.92 -9.18
N TRP A 446 2.44 7.07 -8.50
CA TRP A 446 3.52 8.06 -8.60
C TRP A 446 4.87 7.49 -8.13
N LEU A 447 4.91 6.83 -6.97
CA LEU A 447 6.15 6.24 -6.46
C LEU A 447 6.75 5.22 -7.42
N ARG A 448 5.90 4.40 -8.08
CA ARG A 448 6.36 3.46 -9.11
C ARG A 448 6.94 4.17 -10.33
N GLN A 449 6.34 5.27 -10.78
CA GLN A 449 6.91 6.08 -11.86
C GLN A 449 8.28 6.68 -11.48
N GLN A 450 8.45 7.06 -10.22
CA GLN A 450 9.73 7.58 -9.70
C GLN A 450 10.75 6.49 -9.35
N GLY A 451 10.42 5.22 -9.58
CA GLY A 451 11.33 4.10 -9.38
C GLY A 451 11.28 3.43 -8.03
N LEU A 452 10.28 3.72 -7.20
CA LEU A 452 10.02 2.99 -5.97
C LEU A 452 8.85 2.02 -6.17
N GLY A 453 9.15 0.74 -6.32
CA GLY A 453 8.14 -0.31 -6.33
C GLY A 453 7.50 -0.42 -4.96
N VAL A 454 6.21 -0.11 -4.84
CA VAL A 454 5.40 -0.21 -3.62
C VAL A 454 3.99 -0.66 -4.00
N ILE A 455 3.22 -1.17 -3.05
CA ILE A 455 1.81 -1.56 -3.23
C ILE A 455 0.96 -0.93 -2.13
N HIS A 456 -0.32 -0.73 -2.39
CA HIS A 456 -1.28 -0.42 -1.34
C HIS A 456 -1.43 -1.57 -0.34
N GLY A 457 -1.92 -1.20 0.83
CA GLY A 457 -2.44 -2.08 1.86
C GLY A 457 -3.36 -1.29 2.79
N GLY A 458 -4.13 -2.00 3.59
CA GLY A 458 -5.17 -1.44 4.45
C GLY A 458 -6.16 -0.57 3.70
N HIS A 459 -6.71 0.42 4.40
CA HIS A 459 -7.66 1.36 3.83
C HIS A 459 -7.00 2.35 2.85
N ASN A 460 -5.91 3.01 3.30
CA ASN A 460 -5.19 4.01 2.52
C ASN A 460 -3.71 4.05 2.92
N ALA A 461 -3.00 2.92 2.86
CA ALA A 461 -1.59 2.83 3.26
C ALA A 461 -0.67 2.35 2.15
N LEU A 462 0.56 2.88 2.15
CA LEU A 462 1.68 2.30 1.40
C LEU A 462 2.21 1.12 2.19
N ARG A 463 2.24 -0.06 1.58
CA ARG A 463 2.71 -1.30 2.19
C ARG A 463 4.01 -1.76 1.55
N PHE A 464 4.97 -2.06 2.41
CA PHE A 464 6.32 -2.46 2.03
C PHE A 464 6.60 -3.90 2.47
N THR A 465 7.12 -4.68 1.53
CA THR A 465 7.58 -6.07 1.72
C THR A 465 8.94 -6.28 1.05
N PRO A 466 9.98 -5.52 1.44
CA PRO A 466 11.28 -5.56 0.79
C PRO A 466 11.97 -6.93 0.95
N ARG A 467 13.07 -7.14 0.22
CA ARG A 467 13.90 -8.34 0.38
C ARG A 467 14.53 -8.41 1.78
N PHE A 468 14.85 -9.63 2.23
CA PHE A 468 15.38 -9.94 3.56
C PHE A 468 16.77 -9.36 3.83
N GLU A 469 17.53 -9.11 2.77
CA GLU A 469 18.87 -8.52 2.80
C GLU A 469 18.86 -6.99 2.62
N ILE A 470 17.70 -6.34 2.71
CA ILE A 470 17.61 -4.89 2.62
C ILE A 470 18.54 -4.21 3.64
N THR A 471 19.13 -3.10 3.23
CA THR A 471 20.08 -2.28 4.01
C THR A 471 19.45 -0.99 4.50
N LYS A 472 20.12 -0.32 5.45
CA LYS A 472 19.72 1.02 5.89
C LYS A 472 19.71 2.03 4.75
N ALA A 473 20.69 1.98 3.84
CA ALA A 473 20.78 2.89 2.71
C ALA A 473 19.58 2.74 1.76
N GLU A 474 19.14 1.51 1.50
CA GLU A 474 17.91 1.25 0.72
C GLU A 474 16.68 1.78 1.45
N ILE A 475 16.57 1.59 2.77
CA ILE A 475 15.45 2.12 3.57
C ILE A 475 15.45 3.66 3.54
N ASP A 476 16.59 4.30 3.77
CA ASP A 476 16.70 5.77 3.76
C ASP A 476 16.26 6.34 2.40
N MET A 477 16.61 5.67 1.28
CA MET A 477 16.09 6.01 -0.04
C MET A 477 14.56 5.90 -0.12
N GLN A 478 13.94 4.85 0.46
CA GLN A 478 12.48 4.74 0.52
C GLN A 478 11.86 5.93 1.28
N ILE A 479 12.44 6.30 2.41
CA ILE A 479 11.98 7.43 3.24
C ILE A 479 12.05 8.73 2.43
N ASP A 480 13.17 8.99 1.76
CA ASP A 480 13.38 10.20 0.97
C ASP A 480 12.39 10.30 -0.19
N MET A 481 12.12 9.20 -0.88
CA MET A 481 11.16 9.18 -1.99
C MET A 481 9.72 9.38 -1.53
N VAL A 482 9.33 8.79 -0.39
CA VAL A 482 8.01 9.04 0.22
C VAL A 482 7.92 10.49 0.71
N SER A 483 8.98 11.01 1.34
CA SER A 483 9.05 12.43 1.75
C SER A 483 8.90 13.38 0.55
N ALA A 484 9.54 13.07 -0.57
CA ALA A 484 9.42 13.85 -1.81
C ALA A 484 7.98 13.85 -2.35
N PHE A 485 7.28 12.71 -2.31
CA PHE A 485 5.86 12.64 -2.64
C PHE A 485 5.02 13.54 -1.73
N LEU A 486 5.19 13.44 -0.41
CA LEU A 486 4.44 14.23 0.57
C LEU A 486 4.65 15.73 0.38
N LYS A 487 5.90 16.15 0.15
CA LYS A 487 6.25 17.55 -0.15
C LYS A 487 5.60 18.05 -1.44
N ARG A 488 5.63 17.24 -2.50
CA ARG A 488 4.95 17.56 -3.77
C ARG A 488 3.46 17.80 -3.55
N MET A 489 2.79 16.87 -2.86
CA MET A 489 1.35 16.95 -2.64
C MET A 489 0.97 18.17 -1.81
N ASN A 490 1.79 18.52 -0.81
CA ASN A 490 1.61 19.75 -0.06
C ASN A 490 1.68 21.00 -0.96
N SER A 491 2.62 21.05 -1.90
CA SER A 491 2.74 22.16 -2.84
C SER A 491 1.62 22.21 -3.89
N GLU A 492 1.12 21.06 -4.36
CA GLU A 492 0.04 21.01 -5.35
C GLU A 492 -1.31 21.46 -4.78
N LYS A 493 -1.61 21.16 -3.51
CA LYS A 493 -2.81 21.69 -2.81
C LYS A 493 -2.88 23.21 -2.85
N VAL A 494 -1.74 23.85 -2.64
CA VAL A 494 -1.62 25.33 -2.65
C VAL A 494 -1.93 25.88 -4.03
N ARG A 495 -1.53 25.16 -5.07
CA ARG A 495 -1.78 25.53 -6.46
C ARG A 495 -3.25 25.37 -6.84
N MET A 496 -3.94 24.34 -6.34
CA MET A 496 -5.38 24.13 -6.59
C MET A 496 -6.26 25.24 -6.00
N LEU A 497 -5.79 25.92 -4.95
CA LEU A 497 -6.47 27.06 -4.34
C LEU A 497 -6.26 28.39 -5.10
N ALA A 498 -5.21 28.49 -5.93
CA ALA A 498 -4.86 29.72 -6.63
C ALA A 498 -5.96 30.25 -7.58
N PRO A 499 -6.70 29.42 -8.35
CA PRO A 499 -7.78 29.91 -9.21
C PRO A 499 -8.96 30.50 -8.44
N ARG A 500 -9.41 29.90 -7.33
CA ARG A 500 -10.51 30.45 -6.50
C ARG A 500 -10.12 31.82 -5.91
N LEU A 501 -8.87 31.95 -5.47
CA LEU A 501 -8.31 33.22 -5.01
C LEU A 501 -8.22 34.26 -6.14
N GLN A 502 -7.96 33.84 -7.38
CA GLN A 502 -7.97 34.73 -8.55
C GLN A 502 -9.39 35.17 -8.96
N THR A 503 -10.41 34.30 -8.84
CA THR A 503 -11.79 34.68 -9.14
C THR A 503 -12.31 35.75 -8.18
N LEU A 504 -12.02 35.60 -6.88
CA LEU A 504 -12.36 36.58 -5.84
C LEU A 504 -11.63 37.93 -5.97
N THR A 505 -10.66 38.05 -6.89
CA THR A 505 -9.94 39.29 -7.21
C THR A 505 -10.34 39.93 -8.54
N ARG A 506 -11.06 39.23 -9.44
CA ARG A 506 -11.33 39.71 -10.82
C ARG A 506 -12.65 40.46 -11.02
N GLU A 507 -13.61 40.43 -10.10
CA GLU A 507 -14.88 41.19 -10.22
C GLU A 507 -14.75 42.68 -9.84
N THR A 508 -13.63 43.32 -10.20
CA THR A 508 -13.44 44.77 -10.16
C THR A 508 -13.28 45.33 -11.57
N THR A 509 -14.38 45.32 -12.33
CA THR A 509 -14.65 46.39 -13.29
C THR A 509 -15.97 47.03 -12.87
N LEU A 510 -15.87 48.28 -12.43
CA LEU A 510 -16.96 49.14 -11.98
C LEU A 510 -18.17 49.08 -12.94
N GLU A 511 -19.34 48.73 -12.42
CA GLU A 511 -20.60 49.10 -13.05
C GLU A 511 -20.71 50.63 -13.06
N GLY A 512 -20.57 51.24 -14.24
CA GLY A 512 -20.66 52.70 -14.33
C GLY A 512 -20.31 53.35 -15.67
N THR A 513 -20.44 52.67 -16.81
CA THR A 513 -20.68 53.32 -18.13
C THR A 513 -20.89 52.23 -19.19
N MET A 514 -22.09 52.19 -19.78
CA MET A 514 -22.25 51.54 -21.09
C MET A 514 -21.43 52.34 -22.11
N LEU A 515 -20.36 51.73 -22.61
CA LEU A 515 -19.83 52.04 -23.94
C LEU A 515 -20.06 50.80 -24.80
N SER A 516 -20.79 51.05 -25.89
CA SER A 516 -21.20 50.13 -26.93
C SER A 516 -20.02 49.46 -27.65
N SER A 517 -20.30 48.23 -28.11
CA SER A 517 -19.73 47.55 -29.28
C SER A 517 -18.21 47.41 -29.36
N ASP A 518 -17.73 46.20 -29.06
CA ASP A 518 -17.33 45.28 -30.14
C ASP A 518 -17.36 43.84 -29.59
N GLU A 519 -18.43 43.12 -29.95
CA GLU A 519 -18.48 41.67 -29.91
C GLU A 519 -17.54 41.13 -30.99
N GLU A 520 -16.33 40.68 -30.63
CA GLU A 520 -15.62 39.63 -31.36
C GLU A 520 -14.37 39.16 -30.58
N SER A 521 -14.47 38.00 -29.93
CA SER A 521 -13.40 36.97 -29.79
C SER A 521 -13.59 35.96 -28.64
N LEU A 522 -14.66 36.03 -27.83
CA LEU A 522 -14.96 35.01 -26.82
C LEU A 522 -15.84 33.88 -27.36
N ALA A 523 -15.28 33.07 -28.26
CA ALA A 523 -15.86 31.78 -28.63
C ALA A 523 -14.76 30.77 -28.99
N SER A 524 -14.22 30.08 -27.98
CA SER A 524 -13.79 28.67 -28.00
C SER A 524 -12.77 28.40 -26.89
N TRP A 525 -13.26 28.00 -25.72
CA TRP A 525 -12.48 27.17 -24.81
C TRP A 525 -13.27 25.88 -24.63
N THR A 526 -12.95 24.88 -25.45
CA THR A 526 -13.41 23.51 -25.22
C THR A 526 -12.46 22.82 -24.24
N PRO A 527 -12.91 21.79 -23.51
CA PRO A 527 -12.09 21.04 -22.53
C PRO A 527 -10.81 20.39 -23.09
N SER A 528 -10.49 20.53 -24.38
CA SER A 528 -9.27 19.99 -25.00
C SER A 528 -8.02 20.84 -24.79
N ASP A 529 -8.12 22.12 -24.41
CA ASP A 529 -6.95 23.01 -24.29
C ASP A 529 -6.28 23.00 -22.91
N MET A 530 -6.89 22.37 -21.89
CA MET A 530 -6.23 22.12 -20.61
C MET A 530 -5.08 21.10 -20.69
N ASN A 531 -4.98 20.33 -21.78
CA ASN A 531 -4.00 19.24 -21.88
C ASN A 531 -2.65 19.63 -22.51
N LYS A 532 -2.45 20.89 -22.94
CA LYS A 532 -1.18 21.31 -23.57
C LYS A 532 -0.24 22.09 -22.65
N ASN A 533 -0.74 22.73 -21.58
CA ASN A 533 0.11 23.47 -20.64
C ASN A 533 0.69 22.60 -19.50
N ASN A 534 0.21 21.37 -19.31
CA ASN A 534 0.86 20.40 -18.42
C ASN A 534 2.15 19.79 -19.02
N ALA A 535 2.38 19.95 -20.32
CA ALA A 535 3.54 19.36 -21.00
C ALA A 535 4.85 20.14 -20.81
N VAL A 536 4.81 21.40 -20.34
CA VAL A 536 6.01 22.26 -20.26
C VAL A 536 6.63 22.29 -18.85
N VAL A 537 5.93 21.84 -17.80
CA VAL A 537 6.44 21.83 -16.42
C VAL A 537 6.92 20.43 -15.97
N ALA A 538 6.81 19.42 -16.84
CA ALA A 538 7.15 18.04 -16.52
C ALA A 538 8.65 17.69 -16.63
N SER A 539 9.54 18.64 -16.95
CA SER A 539 10.93 18.31 -17.30
C SER A 539 12.03 18.77 -16.33
N THR A 540 11.77 19.64 -15.34
CA THR A 540 12.76 19.98 -14.29
C THR A 540 12.05 20.43 -13.02
N GLY A 541 12.40 19.79 -11.89
CA GLY A 541 11.73 19.96 -10.59
C GLY A 541 11.79 21.35 -9.95
N GLN A 542 10.88 21.54 -8.99
CA GLN A 542 10.65 22.69 -8.11
C GLN A 542 10.24 24.01 -8.81
N MET A 543 8.95 24.37 -8.69
CA MET A 543 8.51 25.75 -8.87
C MET A 543 9.01 26.61 -7.72
N THR A 544 9.61 27.75 -8.03
CA THR A 544 10.07 28.74 -7.05
C THR A 544 8.91 29.62 -6.58
N ALA A 545 9.06 30.34 -5.46
CA ALA A 545 8.06 31.30 -5.00
C ALA A 545 7.68 32.33 -6.10
N ALA A 546 8.63 32.69 -6.96
CA ALA A 546 8.43 33.60 -8.08
C ALA A 546 7.50 33.03 -9.17
N ASP A 547 7.50 31.71 -9.39
CA ASP A 547 6.63 31.07 -10.37
C ASP A 547 5.17 31.02 -9.90
N VAL A 548 4.97 30.94 -8.57
CA VAL A 548 3.65 31.03 -7.93
C VAL A 548 3.11 32.47 -7.99
N GLU A 549 3.94 33.47 -7.66
CA GLU A 549 3.57 34.89 -7.77
C GLU A 549 3.13 35.29 -9.18
N LYS A 550 3.87 34.80 -10.19
CA LYS A 550 3.58 35.08 -11.61
C LYS A 550 2.28 34.41 -12.09
N ALA A 551 2.01 33.18 -11.65
CA ALA A 551 0.74 32.50 -11.95
C ALA A 551 -0.48 33.21 -11.34
N MET A 552 -0.29 34.00 -10.27
CA MET A 552 -1.32 34.72 -9.54
C MET A 552 -1.60 36.15 -10.02
N GLY A 553 -0.98 36.58 -11.13
CA GLY A 553 -1.25 37.90 -11.71
C GLY A 553 -0.78 39.07 -10.86
N MET A 554 0.16 38.85 -9.93
CA MET A 554 0.74 39.89 -9.09
C MET A 554 1.66 40.77 -9.96
N GLY A 555 1.13 41.86 -10.52
CA GLY A 555 1.91 42.81 -11.34
C GLY A 555 1.15 43.71 -12.32
N GLN A 556 -0.19 43.70 -12.35
CA GLN A 556 -0.93 44.61 -13.24
C GLN A 556 -1.04 46.03 -12.65
N GLN A 557 -0.85 47.03 -13.52
CA GLN A 557 -0.97 48.46 -13.21
C GLN A 557 -2.41 48.79 -12.73
N GLN A 558 -2.54 49.26 -11.50
CA GLN A 558 -3.81 49.71 -10.91
C GLN A 558 -4.01 51.22 -11.19
N GLN A 559 -5.23 51.61 -11.59
CA GLN A 559 -5.67 53.02 -11.58
C GLN A 559 -5.82 53.50 -10.13
N ALA A 560 -5.36 54.72 -9.85
CA ALA A 560 -5.44 55.32 -8.50
C ALA A 560 -6.90 55.60 -8.09
N LEU A 561 -7.30 55.10 -6.92
CA LEU A 561 -8.63 55.33 -6.32
C LEU A 561 -8.83 56.80 -5.91
N SER A 562 -10.07 57.29 -5.95
CA SER A 562 -10.41 58.63 -5.44
C SER A 562 -10.29 58.69 -3.90
N ARG A 563 -10.23 59.89 -3.32
CA ARG A 563 -10.14 60.08 -1.86
C ARG A 563 -11.31 59.47 -1.08
N ASP A 564 -12.51 59.50 -1.67
CA ASP A 564 -13.73 58.98 -1.05
C ASP A 564 -13.79 57.45 -1.15
N ASP A 565 -13.32 56.89 -2.27
CA ASP A 565 -13.15 55.43 -2.45
C ASP A 565 -12.12 54.87 -1.45
N LEU A 566 -11.04 55.61 -1.19
CA LEU A 566 -10.02 55.26 -0.20
C LEU A 566 -10.56 55.29 1.24
N ALA A 567 -11.47 56.22 1.55
CA ALA A 567 -12.10 56.31 2.87
C ALA A 567 -13.10 55.16 3.09
N ASN A 568 -13.88 54.81 2.05
CA ASN A 568 -14.84 53.71 2.10
C ASN A 568 -14.14 52.34 2.12
N ALA A 569 -13.09 52.16 1.32
CA ALA A 569 -12.23 50.96 1.32
C ALA A 569 -11.57 50.72 2.68
N LYS A 570 -11.14 51.77 3.38
CA LYS A 570 -10.61 51.64 4.76
C LYS A 570 -11.64 51.16 5.77
N GLN A 571 -12.92 51.46 5.58
CA GLN A 571 -13.98 51.00 6.47
C GLN A 571 -14.40 49.54 6.18
N THR A 572 -14.26 49.08 4.94
CA THR A 572 -14.68 47.74 4.48
C THR A 572 -13.55 46.70 4.47
N ALA A 573 -12.29 47.13 4.48
CA ALA A 573 -11.13 46.25 4.43
C ALA A 573 -10.69 45.70 5.81
N PHE A 574 -10.09 44.51 5.80
CA PHE A 574 -9.33 43.91 6.91
C PHE A 574 -8.38 42.83 6.34
N GLN A 575 -7.47 42.27 7.14
CA GLN A 575 -6.65 41.13 6.73
C GLN A 575 -7.07 39.87 7.47
N VAL A 576 -6.94 38.76 6.77
CA VAL A 576 -7.03 37.41 7.33
C VAL A 576 -5.69 36.75 7.13
N GLN A 577 -5.13 36.23 8.21
CA GLN A 577 -3.88 35.49 8.22
C GLN A 577 -4.19 34.05 8.62
N LEU A 578 -3.95 33.12 7.71
CA LEU A 578 -4.09 31.69 7.95
C LEU A 578 -2.72 31.13 8.26
N LYS A 579 -2.57 30.50 9.43
CA LYS A 579 -1.30 29.88 9.88
C LYS A 579 -1.53 28.42 10.16
N GLY A 580 -0.86 27.53 9.43
CA GLY A 580 -0.98 26.09 9.66
C GLY A 580 0.29 25.34 9.29
N HIS A 581 0.47 24.16 9.87
CA HIS A 581 1.40 23.19 9.33
C HIS A 581 0.73 22.59 8.10
N LEU A 582 1.14 23.04 6.90
CA LEU A 582 0.47 22.72 5.63
C LEU A 582 -0.91 23.40 5.52
N PHE A 583 -1.26 23.85 4.31
CA PHE A 583 -2.55 24.51 4.11
C PHE A 583 -3.67 23.47 4.03
N ASP A 584 -4.53 23.42 5.05
CA ASP A 584 -5.76 22.65 4.98
C ASP A 584 -6.72 23.33 4.00
N GLU A 585 -6.96 22.66 2.87
CA GLU A 585 -7.89 23.10 1.84
C GLU A 585 -9.30 23.32 2.42
N ASN A 586 -9.72 22.54 3.42
CA ASN A 586 -11.02 22.73 4.05
C ASN A 586 -11.09 24.05 4.84
N ILE A 587 -10.03 24.41 5.56
CA ILE A 587 -9.96 25.68 6.32
C ILE A 587 -9.98 26.85 5.34
N ILE A 588 -9.19 26.77 4.26
CA ILE A 588 -9.15 27.83 3.25
C ILE A 588 -10.49 27.93 2.54
N ASN A 589 -11.06 26.81 2.09
CA ASN A 589 -12.37 26.78 1.45
C ASN A 589 -13.45 27.32 2.40
N GLN A 590 -13.42 26.97 3.69
CA GLN A 590 -14.33 27.52 4.69
C GLN A 590 -14.17 29.05 4.81
N VAL A 591 -12.95 29.57 4.88
CA VAL A 591 -12.66 31.01 4.90
C VAL A 591 -13.16 31.71 3.64
N LEU A 592 -12.89 31.14 2.47
CA LEU A 592 -13.34 31.68 1.18
C LEU A 592 -14.87 31.62 1.05
N ASP A 593 -15.51 30.56 1.51
CA ASP A 593 -16.97 30.40 1.50
C ASP A 593 -17.65 31.43 2.43
N HIS A 594 -17.07 31.71 3.61
CA HIS A 594 -17.55 32.77 4.49
C HIS A 594 -17.43 34.15 3.81
N ILE A 595 -16.29 34.42 3.17
CA ILE A 595 -16.06 35.66 2.40
C ILE A 595 -17.09 35.78 1.28
N GLU A 596 -17.29 34.74 0.48
CA GLU A 596 -18.23 34.71 -0.64
C GLU A 596 -19.69 34.90 -0.18
N LYS A 597 -20.11 34.20 0.88
CA LYS A 597 -21.45 34.37 1.50
C LYS A 597 -21.72 35.80 1.96
N SER A 598 -20.68 36.50 2.38
CA SER A 598 -20.79 37.90 2.80
C SER A 598 -20.86 38.90 1.64
N GLN A 599 -20.75 38.43 0.39
CA GLN A 599 -20.42 39.25 -0.80
C GLN A 599 -19.11 40.03 -0.63
N GLY A 600 -18.17 39.42 0.10
CA GLY A 600 -16.83 39.94 0.28
C GLY A 600 -15.91 39.49 -0.85
N GLN A 601 -14.86 40.27 -1.06
CA GLN A 601 -13.77 39.99 -1.99
C GLN A 601 -12.49 39.75 -1.20
N ALA A 602 -11.56 38.96 -1.74
CA ALA A 602 -10.29 38.69 -1.09
C ALA A 602 -9.14 38.67 -2.09
N ARG A 603 -8.04 39.35 -1.75
CA ARG A 603 -6.78 39.36 -2.48
C ARG A 603 -5.70 38.71 -1.64
N MET A 604 -4.96 37.75 -2.19
CA MET A 604 -3.80 37.22 -1.50
C MET A 604 -2.63 38.23 -1.54
N LEU A 605 -2.09 38.53 -0.38
CA LEU A 605 -0.97 39.45 -0.19
C LEU A 605 0.36 38.72 -0.17
N SER A 606 0.40 37.57 0.50
CA SER A 606 1.59 36.73 0.57
C SER A 606 1.20 35.28 0.82
N LEU A 607 1.98 34.37 0.26
CA LEU A 607 1.85 32.94 0.45
C LEU A 607 3.24 32.37 0.74
N ARG A 608 3.44 31.87 1.96
CA ARG A 608 4.66 31.15 2.33
C ARG A 608 4.30 29.70 2.59
N LEU A 609 4.99 28.78 1.94
CA LEU A 609 4.89 27.35 2.23
C LEU A 609 6.04 26.95 3.14
N GLY A 610 5.71 26.30 4.26
CA GLY A 610 6.71 25.65 5.07
C GLY A 610 7.30 24.47 4.31
N GLU A 611 8.62 24.37 4.23
CA GLU A 611 9.30 23.23 3.61
C GLU A 611 9.44 22.03 4.56
N SER A 612 9.09 22.24 5.84
CA SER A 612 9.14 21.27 6.91
C SER A 612 8.15 21.60 8.01
N ASN A 613 7.91 20.66 8.92
CA ASN A 613 7.07 20.87 10.10
C ASN A 613 7.55 21.94 11.09
N ARG A 614 8.78 22.45 10.96
CA ARG A 614 9.28 23.57 11.78
C ARG A 614 8.92 24.92 11.19
N GLU A 615 8.44 24.95 9.95
CA GLU A 615 8.05 26.16 9.26
C GLU A 615 6.54 26.12 9.05
N ALA A 616 5.81 27.06 9.64
CA ALA A 616 4.39 27.20 9.36
C ALA A 616 4.20 27.69 7.91
N SER A 617 3.26 27.08 7.20
CA SER A 617 2.69 27.68 6.01
C SER A 617 1.80 28.85 6.44
N GLU A 618 1.91 29.97 5.73
CA GLU A 618 1.25 31.22 6.08
C GLU A 618 0.67 31.90 4.84
N ALA A 619 -0.65 32.13 4.85
CA ALA A 619 -1.33 32.89 3.82
C ALA A 619 -1.87 34.16 4.43
N ARG A 620 -1.61 35.29 3.79
CA ARG A 620 -2.23 36.57 4.14
C ARG A 620 -3.15 36.99 3.04
N LEU A 621 -4.40 37.28 3.40
CA LEU A 621 -5.45 37.73 2.53
C LEU A 621 -5.85 39.14 2.96
N GLN A 622 -5.94 40.07 2.01
CA GLN A 622 -6.67 41.32 2.17
C GLN A 622 -8.12 41.05 1.80
N VAL A 623 -9.04 41.23 2.74
CA VAL A 623 -10.48 40.99 2.54
C VAL A 623 -11.21 42.33 2.53
N PHE A 624 -12.14 42.50 1.61
CA PHE A 624 -13.05 43.63 1.51
C PHE A 624 -14.47 43.11 1.65
N ALA A 625 -15.26 43.62 2.61
CA ALA A 625 -16.65 43.22 2.77
C ALA A 625 -17.55 44.44 2.99
N PRO A 626 -18.71 44.53 2.31
CA PRO A 626 -19.61 45.66 2.46
C PRO A 626 -20.22 45.71 3.87
N MET A 627 -20.44 46.91 4.40
CA MET A 627 -21.21 47.08 5.64
C MET A 627 -22.71 46.87 5.37
N PRO A 628 -23.47 46.23 6.29
CA PRO A 628 -23.10 45.79 7.64
C PRO A 628 -22.49 44.36 7.71
N ARG A 629 -22.30 43.68 6.58
CA ARG A 629 -21.95 42.25 6.52
C ARG A 629 -20.56 41.93 7.02
N LYS A 630 -19.64 42.91 6.97
CA LYS A 630 -18.31 42.81 7.59
C LYS A 630 -18.36 42.35 9.05
N THR A 631 -19.32 42.83 9.86
CA THR A 631 -19.40 42.46 11.28
C THR A 631 -19.69 40.97 11.49
N ASN A 632 -20.58 40.40 10.70
CA ASN A 632 -20.89 38.97 10.75
C ASN A 632 -19.72 38.14 10.22
N LEU A 633 -19.13 38.56 9.10
CA LEU A 633 -17.97 37.91 8.51
C LEU A 633 -16.78 37.84 9.48
N LEU A 634 -16.48 38.92 10.20
CA LEU A 634 -15.42 38.93 11.21
C LEU A 634 -15.68 37.92 12.33
N THR A 635 -16.94 37.70 12.70
CA THR A 635 -17.33 36.73 13.74
C THR A 635 -17.16 35.30 13.23
N GLU A 636 -17.62 35.03 12.00
CA GLU A 636 -17.50 33.72 11.36
C GLU A 636 -16.03 33.34 11.12
N LEU A 637 -15.21 34.27 10.60
CA LEU A 637 -13.80 34.01 10.34
C LEU A 637 -12.98 33.76 11.61
N ARG A 638 -13.32 34.43 12.72
CA ARG A 638 -12.68 34.18 14.03
C ARG A 638 -13.03 32.82 14.63
N ALA A 639 -14.12 32.21 14.18
CA ALA A 639 -14.53 30.87 14.60
C ALA A 639 -13.82 29.77 13.79
N VAL A 640 -13.18 30.11 12.66
CA VAL A 640 -12.40 29.16 11.87
C VAL A 640 -11.07 28.86 12.60
N PRO A 641 -10.72 27.60 12.85
CA PRO A 641 -9.43 27.24 13.44
C PRO A 641 -8.27 27.80 12.62
N ASN A 642 -7.17 28.20 13.28
CA ASN A 642 -5.94 28.67 12.61
C ASN A 642 -6.11 29.92 11.72
N CYS A 643 -7.23 30.64 11.88
CA CYS A 643 -7.55 31.88 11.19
C CYS A 643 -7.40 33.07 12.14
N GLU A 644 -6.46 33.96 11.87
CA GLU A 644 -6.21 35.19 12.62
C GLU A 644 -6.72 36.40 11.83
N VAL A 645 -7.60 37.21 12.42
CA VAL A 645 -8.21 38.36 11.76
C VAL A 645 -7.62 39.66 12.28
N VAL A 646 -7.00 40.44 11.38
CA VAL A 646 -6.35 41.72 11.68
C VAL A 646 -7.19 42.86 11.08
N THR A 647 -7.81 43.68 11.92
CA THR A 647 -8.76 44.73 11.47
C THR A 647 -8.13 46.11 11.27
N ASN A 648 -6.94 46.37 11.81
CA ASN A 648 -6.21 47.64 11.68
C ASN A 648 -5.06 47.49 10.68
N VAL A 649 -5.38 47.63 9.40
CA VAL A 649 -4.42 47.36 8.33
C VAL A 649 -4.38 48.53 7.35
N PRO A 650 -3.18 48.99 6.92
CA PRO A 650 -3.09 49.89 5.77
C PRO A 650 -3.66 49.21 4.52
N VAL A 651 -4.67 49.84 3.91
CA VAL A 651 -5.17 49.42 2.58
C VAL A 651 -4.07 49.73 1.59
N ALA A 652 -3.48 48.70 0.98
CA ALA A 652 -2.52 48.88 -0.11
C ALA A 652 -3.23 49.60 -1.27
N PRO A 653 -2.66 50.70 -1.82
CA PRO A 653 -3.30 51.50 -2.85
C PRO A 653 -3.65 50.71 -4.13
#